data_AF-A0A7H8QT70-F1
#
_entry.id   AF-A0A7H8QT70-F1
#
_cell.length_a   1.000
_cell.length_b   1.000
_cell.length_c   1.000
_cell.angle_alpha   90.00
_cell.angle_beta   90.00
_cell.angle_gamma   90.00
#
_symmetry.space_group_name_H-M   'P 1'
#
loop_
_entity.id
_entity.type
_entity.pdbx_description
1 polymer ?
#
loop_
_entity_poly.entity_id
_entity_poly.type
_entity_poly.pdbx_seq_one_letter_code
_entity_poly.pdbx_strand_id
1 'polypeptide(L)'
;MPDIEKVNTAASRQSAQSQSQRLEVSQSITKVYSAPHIDNQSAFYVTDGNDGDEGGGNLDRTAPSYTNHDDSSSQQDLENGSQVAELQKAQTAKSQRSERDPKLVAWKGNDDPENPKNWPMKKRWAAVFVVSCYTLISPVSSSMLAPALPSIAKDLHIENEIELEMTLSIFVLAYAIGPLFFGPLSEIYGRAIVLQCANMIYLVFNIACGVCQTKGQMIAFRFLSGLGGSAPLSIGGGVMSDCFRAEERGKAMAIYSLAPLLGPAIGPIAGGFVSENTTWRWIFHATSIADGLIQVVGIFILQETYGPTLLQRKAKKLRKETQDPDWHTEFDSPQRSLTSTLSVSLRRPFILIATQPIVQALSVFMAYIYGLMYLMLASFPDLFTSPEYYGESVGIGGLNYLSLGVGFFVGAQITARSNDRIYKKLSARNNGVGLPEFRTPLLFLGAFLLPVGLFIYGWTAQYKVHWIAPNIGAAIFCIAAIMSFQCIQVYLVDTYTRYAASALAAAVLLRSLAGFGFPLFAPYMFKALHYGWGNSLMAFVAIGIGFPAPVLLWKYGAKLRKMSPYAAGLQALSSVVVALDNGLAVTPQLGWNTWNSFACSLNETVILNAAERIVALGFKDLGYEYIVLDDCWSAGRNSSGYLIPDGTKFPNGIDGLAKKIHGMGLKIGIYSSAGTLTCARYAGSLGYEEKDAELWASWGIDYLKYDNCYNQGEEGTPKLSYDRYNAMGQALNKTGRPILYSMCNWGSDGPWNFASTIANSWRTSGDLLNTWDRVDANCPCADLDGLDCKTPGFRCSVLNVLNKAVYYVSKAFPGAWNDLDMLQVGNEGLQDEEAVAHMSLWAAFKSPLLMTNVMTDIDAPTLSILQNPAVLAISQDPAGSSVSRIWRDGEMQLFSGSLTGGDQVVVLLNGESKTREMSATLQDIFWESGVAGTARQVQQAWDVYDLWANRMDNATANAIINGTATDSNRFNATARGGAKHVYAQVPASTDKWLMGSKVSSVQSRGTVKASVPGHGVALLRLRARNINDEL
;
A
#
# COMPACT_ATOMS: atom_id res chain seq x y z
N MET A 1 15.34 -42.89 66.57
CA MET A 1 14.03 -43.07 67.25
C MET A 1 12.98 -43.23 66.16
N PRO A 2 11.98 -44.10 66.37
CA PRO A 2 12.04 -45.37 65.64
C PRO A 2 10.84 -45.67 64.72
N ASP A 3 10.88 -46.89 64.18
CA ASP A 3 10.00 -47.55 63.21
C ASP A 3 8.55 -47.76 63.68
N ILE A 4 7.67 -48.02 62.70
CA ILE A 4 6.53 -48.97 62.67
C ILE A 4 5.85 -48.75 61.29
N GLU A 5 6.09 -49.57 60.26
CA GLU A 5 5.58 -50.94 59.98
C GLU A 5 4.14 -51.03 59.39
N LYS A 6 4.08 -51.33 58.08
CA LYS A 6 3.18 -52.31 57.39
C LYS A 6 1.65 -52.01 57.42
N VAL A 7 0.75 -52.57 56.58
CA VAL A 7 0.73 -53.84 55.80
C VAL A 7 0.10 -53.65 54.39
N ASN A 8 0.61 -54.43 53.43
CA ASN A 8 0.13 -54.82 52.09
C ASN A 8 -1.37 -54.69 51.73
N THR A 9 -1.65 -54.39 50.44
CA THR A 9 -2.28 -55.26 49.38
C THR A 9 -2.79 -54.38 48.21
N ALA A 10 -3.01 -54.82 46.96
CA ALA A 10 -2.51 -55.92 46.13
C ALA A 10 -2.95 -55.67 44.65
N ALA A 11 -2.63 -56.59 43.72
CA ALA A 11 -2.97 -56.59 42.28
C ALA A 11 -2.30 -55.48 41.42
N SER A 12 -1.62 -55.68 40.29
CA SER A 12 -1.41 -56.74 39.27
C SER A 12 -2.06 -56.43 37.91
N ARG A 13 -1.24 -56.49 36.85
CA ARG A 13 -1.61 -56.22 35.44
C ARG A 13 -2.69 -57.17 34.91
N GLN A 14 -3.52 -56.69 33.98
CA GLN A 14 -3.83 -57.41 32.74
C GLN A 14 -4.33 -56.47 31.63
N SER A 15 -4.47 -57.01 30.41
CA SER A 15 -4.56 -56.24 29.15
C SER A 15 -5.77 -56.64 28.29
N ALA A 16 -6.42 -55.66 27.66
CA ALA A 16 -7.27 -55.83 26.47
C ALA A 16 -7.06 -54.59 25.58
N GLN A 17 -6.56 -54.72 24.35
CA GLN A 17 -7.34 -55.02 23.14
C GLN A 17 -8.51 -54.05 22.90
N SER A 18 -8.25 -52.94 22.21
CA SER A 18 -9.27 -52.19 21.48
C SER A 18 -9.48 -52.83 20.11
N GLN A 19 -10.70 -53.27 19.81
CA GLN A 19 -11.05 -53.76 18.47
C GLN A 19 -11.29 -52.60 17.51
N SER A 20 -10.83 -52.74 16.27
CA SER A 20 -11.08 -51.78 15.20
C SER A 20 -12.46 -52.00 14.57
N GLN A 21 -13.37 -51.02 14.71
CA GLN A 21 -14.46 -50.84 13.75
C GLN A 21 -14.07 -49.71 12.78
N ARG A 22 -13.79 -50.10 11.53
CA ARG A 22 -13.43 -49.17 10.47
C ARG A 22 -14.70 -48.58 9.84
N LEU A 23 -15.07 -47.37 10.23
CA LEU A 23 -15.98 -46.54 9.45
C LEU A 23 -15.18 -45.80 8.39
N GLU A 24 -15.33 -46.21 7.12
CA GLU A 24 -14.71 -45.54 5.98
C GLU A 24 -15.47 -44.26 5.62
N VAL A 25 -15.29 -43.23 6.45
CA VAL A 25 -15.75 -41.87 6.14
C VAL A 25 -14.81 -41.29 5.08
N SER A 26 -15.35 -41.03 3.89
CA SER A 26 -14.64 -40.30 2.84
C SER A 26 -14.27 -38.90 3.34
N GLN A 27 -12.98 -38.68 3.64
CA GLN A 27 -12.50 -37.39 4.13
C GLN A 27 -12.49 -36.36 2.99
N SER A 28 -13.52 -35.52 2.95
CA SER A 28 -13.51 -34.29 2.15
C SER A 28 -12.52 -33.30 2.74
N ILE A 29 -11.26 -33.38 2.27
CA ILE A 29 -10.16 -32.47 2.62
C ILE A 29 -10.64 -31.01 2.51
N THR A 30 -10.60 -30.29 3.64
CA THR A 30 -11.13 -28.93 3.75
C THR A 30 -9.98 -27.94 3.83
N LYS A 31 -9.26 -27.79 2.71
CA LYS A 31 -8.14 -26.85 2.56
C LYS A 31 -8.52 -25.46 3.09
N VAL A 32 -7.84 -25.00 4.13
CA VAL A 32 -7.91 -23.60 4.57
C VAL A 32 -6.89 -22.82 3.75
N TYR A 33 -7.36 -22.18 2.68
CA TYR A 33 -6.57 -21.22 1.93
C TYR A 33 -6.24 -20.02 2.81
N SER A 34 -4.98 -19.60 2.81
CA SER A 34 -4.60 -18.31 3.39
C SER A 34 -5.36 -17.21 2.66
N ALA A 35 -5.89 -16.23 3.39
CA ALA A 35 -6.41 -15.02 2.76
C ALA A 35 -5.29 -14.37 1.91
N PRO A 36 -5.59 -13.80 0.74
CA PRO A 36 -4.59 -13.05 -0.02
C PRO A 36 -4.06 -11.92 0.89
N HIS A 37 -2.76 -11.64 0.80
CA HIS A 37 -2.17 -10.53 1.56
C HIS A 37 -3.00 -9.26 1.40
N ILE A 38 -3.25 -8.56 2.51
CA ILE A 38 -4.03 -7.31 2.51
C ILE A 38 -3.16 -6.20 1.90
N ASP A 39 -3.11 -6.21 0.57
CA ASP A 39 -2.27 -5.32 -0.22
C ASP A 39 -3.06 -4.11 -0.75
N ASN A 40 -2.30 -3.10 -1.15
CA ASN A 40 -2.68 -1.73 -1.47
C ASN A 40 -3.93 -1.60 -2.39
N GLN A 41 -5.10 -1.32 -1.80
CA GLN A 41 -6.23 -0.80 -2.57
C GLN A 41 -5.98 0.64 -3.07
N SER A 42 -5.27 0.78 -4.20
CA SER A 42 -5.59 1.76 -5.27
C SER A 42 -4.59 1.74 -6.45
N ALA A 43 -4.51 0.64 -7.21
CA ALA A 43 -3.84 0.62 -8.51
C ALA A 43 -4.65 -0.10 -9.60
N PHE A 44 -4.68 0.52 -10.77
CA PHE A 44 -5.45 0.22 -11.98
C PHE A 44 -5.12 -1.11 -12.67
N TYR A 45 -6.14 -1.80 -13.22
CA TYR A 45 -6.23 -2.29 -14.61
C TYR A 45 -7.74 -2.29 -14.98
N VAL A 46 -8.22 -1.75 -16.12
CA VAL A 46 -7.97 -2.03 -17.54
C VAL A 46 -8.52 -3.41 -17.97
N THR A 47 -9.71 -3.40 -18.56
CA THR A 47 -10.30 -4.51 -19.32
C THR A 47 -11.03 -3.99 -20.56
N ASP A 48 -10.72 -4.58 -21.71
CA ASP A 48 -11.71 -4.91 -22.74
C ASP A 48 -12.28 -6.30 -22.30
N GLY A 49 -13.54 -6.71 -22.47
CA GLY A 49 -14.44 -6.57 -23.62
C GLY A 49 -14.35 -7.84 -24.47
N ASN A 50 -15.38 -8.66 -24.71
CA ASN A 50 -16.79 -8.65 -24.26
C ASN A 50 -17.34 -10.11 -24.27
N ASP A 51 -18.66 -10.29 -24.15
CA ASP A 51 -19.44 -11.53 -24.40
C ASP A 51 -19.25 -12.69 -23.38
N GLY A 52 -20.28 -13.38 -22.85
CA GLY A 52 -21.72 -13.12 -22.84
C GLY A 52 -22.58 -14.32 -23.26
N ASP A 53 -23.32 -14.94 -22.33
CA ASP A 53 -24.54 -15.73 -22.61
C ASP A 53 -25.43 -15.89 -21.35
N GLU A 54 -26.65 -16.40 -21.52
CA GLU A 54 -27.74 -16.43 -20.52
C GLU A 54 -28.05 -17.83 -19.93
N GLY A 55 -28.87 -17.85 -18.87
CA GLY A 55 -29.56 -19.04 -18.34
C GLY A 55 -29.03 -19.55 -16.98
N GLY A 56 -29.85 -20.00 -16.03
CA GLY A 56 -31.31 -20.06 -16.00
C GLY A 56 -31.82 -21.36 -15.37
N GLY A 57 -32.37 -21.31 -14.15
CA GLY A 57 -32.93 -22.49 -13.49
C GLY A 57 -33.39 -22.22 -12.06
N ASN A 58 -34.68 -22.44 -11.79
CA ASN A 58 -35.30 -22.39 -10.46
C ASN A 58 -35.46 -23.81 -9.90
N LEU A 59 -35.72 -23.93 -8.58
CA LEU A 59 -36.61 -24.90 -7.87
C LEU A 59 -36.00 -25.35 -6.52
N ASP A 60 -36.75 -25.84 -5.52
CA ASP A 60 -37.95 -25.30 -4.82
C ASP A 60 -38.16 -26.14 -3.52
N ARG A 61 -38.66 -25.55 -2.42
CA ARG A 61 -39.23 -26.22 -1.20
C ARG A 61 -38.27 -27.17 -0.40
N THR A 62 -38.54 -27.60 0.85
CA THR A 62 -39.46 -27.21 1.95
C THR A 62 -38.88 -27.68 3.29
N ALA A 63 -39.36 -27.15 4.43
CA ALA A 63 -39.09 -27.66 5.78
C ALA A 63 -40.38 -27.78 6.62
N PRO A 64 -40.41 -28.62 7.67
CA PRO A 64 -41.36 -28.52 8.79
C PRO A 64 -40.66 -28.29 10.16
N SER A 65 -41.46 -27.99 11.20
CA SER A 65 -41.06 -27.40 12.51
C SER A 65 -41.29 -28.31 13.74
N TYR A 66 -41.10 -27.73 14.97
CA TYR A 66 -41.66 -28.01 16.33
C TYR A 66 -40.54 -28.12 17.42
N THR A 67 -40.28 -27.22 18.41
CA THR A 67 -41.02 -26.74 19.65
C THR A 67 -41.13 -27.79 20.78
N ASN A 68 -40.88 -27.57 22.10
CA ASN A 68 -40.46 -26.45 23.00
C ASN A 68 -39.76 -27.06 24.28
N HIS A 69 -39.01 -26.39 25.20
CA HIS A 69 -39.28 -25.33 26.22
C HIS A 69 -40.43 -25.66 27.24
N ASP A 70 -40.34 -25.49 28.57
CA ASP A 70 -39.31 -25.02 29.56
C ASP A 70 -39.15 -26.09 30.70
N ASP A 71 -38.72 -25.95 31.97
CA ASP A 71 -38.33 -24.87 32.95
C ASP A 71 -37.43 -25.56 34.07
N SER A 72 -36.98 -25.08 35.25
CA SER A 72 -37.27 -23.90 36.11
C SER A 72 -36.14 -23.52 37.13
N SER A 73 -36.50 -22.77 38.18
CA SER A 73 -35.75 -21.95 39.17
C SER A 73 -35.24 -22.59 40.49
N SER A 74 -34.22 -21.98 41.12
CA SER A 74 -34.19 -21.69 42.58
C SER A 74 -33.18 -20.57 42.98
N GLN A 75 -33.46 -19.88 44.09
CA GLN A 75 -32.59 -18.92 44.82
C GLN A 75 -32.30 -19.52 46.24
N GLN A 76 -31.49 -18.98 47.17
CA GLN A 76 -30.95 -17.63 47.37
C GLN A 76 -29.70 -17.60 48.29
N ASP A 77 -28.78 -16.69 47.98
CA ASP A 77 -27.68 -16.01 48.74
C ASP A 77 -27.22 -16.46 50.15
N LEU A 78 -25.88 -16.50 50.33
CA LEU A 78 -25.17 -15.73 51.37
C LEU A 78 -23.67 -15.53 51.02
N GLU A 79 -23.09 -14.41 51.46
CA GLU A 79 -21.91 -13.75 50.87
C GLU A 79 -20.54 -14.42 51.15
N ASN A 80 -19.71 -14.63 50.10
CA ASN A 80 -18.36 -14.01 49.94
C ASN A 80 -17.73 -14.38 48.57
N GLY A 81 -17.38 -13.45 47.66
CA GLY A 81 -17.55 -12.00 47.72
C GLY A 81 -16.81 -11.16 46.66
N SER A 82 -15.93 -11.72 45.81
CA SER A 82 -15.40 -11.01 44.60
C SER A 82 -14.52 -11.86 43.68
N GLN A 83 -13.27 -12.15 44.08
CA GLN A 83 -12.17 -12.43 43.13
C GLN A 83 -12.26 -13.76 42.34
N VAL A 84 -12.84 -14.83 42.89
CA VAL A 84 -12.88 -16.15 42.21
C VAL A 84 -13.81 -16.12 40.98
N ALA A 85 -14.85 -15.29 41.01
CA ALA A 85 -15.82 -15.18 39.91
C ALA A 85 -15.23 -14.50 38.65
N GLU A 86 -14.26 -13.60 38.80
CA GLU A 86 -13.60 -12.96 37.66
C GLU A 86 -12.69 -13.94 36.90
N LEU A 87 -11.95 -14.78 37.62
CA LEU A 87 -11.08 -15.81 37.02
C LEU A 87 -11.88 -16.85 36.22
N GLN A 88 -13.03 -17.29 36.72
CA GLN A 88 -13.90 -18.22 35.97
C GLN A 88 -14.65 -17.54 34.81
N LYS A 89 -15.01 -16.25 34.91
CA LYS A 89 -15.46 -15.48 33.73
C LYS A 89 -14.37 -15.37 32.67
N ALA A 90 -13.13 -15.07 33.07
CA ALA A 90 -12.00 -14.93 32.15
C ALA A 90 -11.61 -16.26 31.46
N GLN A 91 -11.83 -17.41 32.11
CA GLN A 91 -11.57 -18.72 31.51
C GLN A 91 -12.72 -19.22 30.63
N THR A 92 -13.98 -19.09 31.05
CA THR A 92 -15.13 -19.52 30.22
C THR A 92 -15.27 -18.65 28.96
N ALA A 93 -14.90 -17.36 29.02
CA ALA A 93 -14.88 -16.47 27.87
C ALA A 93 -13.79 -16.79 26.82
N LYS A 94 -12.87 -17.74 27.08
CA LYS A 94 -11.79 -18.12 26.16
C LYS A 94 -11.97 -19.49 25.48
N SER A 95 -13.13 -20.14 25.65
CA SER A 95 -13.33 -21.54 25.23
C SER A 95 -14.42 -21.76 24.15
N GLN A 96 -14.97 -20.70 23.55
CA GLN A 96 -15.97 -20.84 22.48
C GLN A 96 -15.65 -19.95 21.27
N ARG A 97 -15.04 -20.60 20.27
CA ARG A 97 -14.82 -20.16 18.87
C ARG A 97 -13.87 -18.94 18.72
N SER A 98 -13.08 -18.77 17.65
CA SER A 98 -13.12 -19.29 16.26
C SER A 98 -14.39 -18.95 15.48
N GLU A 99 -14.98 -17.82 15.84
CA GLU A 99 -16.02 -17.11 15.09
C GLU A 99 -15.44 -15.77 14.61
N ARG A 100 -16.10 -15.18 13.60
CA ARG A 100 -16.04 -13.71 13.46
C ARG A 100 -16.45 -13.15 14.82
N ASP A 101 -15.74 -12.16 15.36
CA ASP A 101 -16.18 -11.47 16.58
C ASP A 101 -17.68 -11.18 16.45
N PRO A 102 -18.54 -11.78 17.28
CA PRO A 102 -19.98 -11.75 17.08
C PRO A 102 -20.55 -10.35 17.25
N LYS A 103 -19.77 -9.42 17.82
CA LYS A 103 -20.08 -8.01 18.01
C LYS A 103 -19.40 -7.09 16.97
N LEU A 104 -18.50 -7.61 16.12
CA LEU A 104 -17.88 -6.87 15.03
C LEU A 104 -18.83 -6.74 13.83
N VAL A 105 -19.24 -5.51 13.54
CA VAL A 105 -20.18 -5.18 12.48
C VAL A 105 -19.45 -4.90 11.17
N ALA A 106 -19.22 -5.97 10.41
CA ALA A 106 -18.70 -5.95 9.04
C ALA A 106 -19.78 -6.30 7.99
N TRP A 107 -19.39 -6.33 6.72
CA TRP A 107 -20.22 -6.86 5.62
C TRP A 107 -20.33 -8.38 5.72
N LYS A 108 -21.51 -8.94 5.41
CA LYS A 108 -21.78 -10.38 5.56
C LYS A 108 -20.99 -11.25 4.57
N GLY A 109 -20.64 -10.68 3.41
CA GLY A 109 -19.81 -11.26 2.35
C GLY A 109 -19.57 -10.27 1.20
N ASN A 110 -18.88 -10.70 0.14
CA ASN A 110 -18.58 -9.85 -1.02
C ASN A 110 -19.83 -9.31 -1.73
N ASP A 111 -20.96 -10.03 -1.64
CA ASP A 111 -22.23 -9.72 -2.30
C ASP A 111 -23.31 -9.19 -1.34
N ASP A 112 -22.91 -8.70 -0.16
CA ASP A 112 -23.83 -8.10 0.82
C ASP A 112 -24.65 -6.96 0.15
N PRO A 113 -26.00 -7.02 0.10
CA PRO A 113 -26.83 -6.03 -0.59
C PRO A 113 -26.91 -4.69 0.15
N GLU A 114 -26.47 -4.61 1.41
CA GLU A 114 -26.34 -3.34 2.12
C GLU A 114 -25.14 -2.53 1.58
N ASN A 115 -24.11 -3.19 1.02
CA ASN A 115 -22.92 -2.56 0.44
C ASN A 115 -23.26 -1.76 -0.84
N PRO A 116 -22.96 -0.45 -0.91
CA PRO A 116 -23.26 0.39 -2.08
C PRO A 116 -22.70 -0.10 -3.42
N LYS A 117 -21.58 -0.84 -3.42
CA LYS A 117 -20.98 -1.45 -4.62
C LYS A 117 -21.78 -2.63 -5.19
N ASN A 118 -22.77 -3.12 -4.44
CA ASN A 118 -23.62 -4.25 -4.79
C ASN A 118 -25.09 -3.84 -5.02
N TRP A 119 -25.45 -2.58 -4.74
CA TRP A 119 -26.80 -2.06 -5.00
C TRP A 119 -27.24 -2.29 -6.45
N PRO A 120 -28.55 -2.45 -6.73
CA PRO A 120 -29.07 -2.56 -8.10
C PRO A 120 -28.61 -1.38 -8.96
N MET A 121 -28.24 -1.64 -10.22
CA MET A 121 -27.63 -0.63 -11.11
C MET A 121 -28.47 0.65 -11.23
N LYS A 122 -29.81 0.53 -11.28
CA LYS A 122 -30.76 1.67 -11.24
C LYS A 122 -30.54 2.59 -10.03
N LYS A 123 -30.27 2.03 -8.84
CA LYS A 123 -30.04 2.77 -7.58
C LYS A 123 -28.69 3.50 -7.60
N ARG A 124 -27.63 2.88 -8.13
CA ARG A 124 -26.32 3.53 -8.31
C ARG A 124 -26.42 4.74 -9.24
N TRP A 125 -27.08 4.58 -10.39
CA TRP A 125 -27.30 5.69 -11.34
C TRP A 125 -28.22 6.79 -10.81
N ALA A 126 -29.23 6.45 -10.00
CA ALA A 126 -30.08 7.45 -9.35
C ALA A 126 -29.28 8.35 -8.37
N ALA A 127 -28.33 7.78 -7.62
CA ALA A 127 -27.40 8.56 -6.79
C ALA A 127 -26.49 9.46 -7.64
N VAL A 128 -25.92 8.95 -8.74
CA VAL A 128 -25.10 9.75 -9.69
C VAL A 128 -25.93 10.91 -10.27
N PHE A 129 -27.18 10.67 -10.64
CA PHE A 129 -28.07 11.70 -11.19
C PHE A 129 -28.29 12.84 -10.19
N VAL A 130 -28.72 12.55 -8.95
CA VAL A 130 -28.94 13.58 -7.92
C VAL A 130 -27.66 14.36 -7.63
N VAL A 131 -26.53 13.67 -7.43
CA VAL A 131 -25.25 14.35 -7.17
C VAL A 131 -24.79 15.20 -8.36
N SER A 132 -25.03 14.76 -9.59
CA SER A 132 -24.77 15.56 -10.80
C SER A 132 -25.67 16.80 -10.85
N CYS A 133 -26.95 16.69 -10.47
CA CYS A 133 -27.86 17.84 -10.38
C CYS A 133 -27.43 18.86 -9.33
N TYR A 134 -27.06 18.44 -8.12
CA TYR A 134 -26.46 19.33 -7.10
C TYR A 134 -25.14 19.99 -7.59
N THR A 135 -24.37 19.28 -8.42
CA THR A 135 -23.12 19.80 -9.00
C THR A 135 -23.35 20.70 -10.23
N LEU A 136 -24.54 20.66 -10.84
CA LEU A 136 -24.95 21.53 -11.95
C LEU A 136 -25.55 22.85 -11.45
N ILE A 137 -26.48 22.78 -10.51
CA ILE A 137 -27.30 23.93 -10.10
C ILE A 137 -26.46 25.06 -9.49
N SER A 138 -25.41 24.72 -8.74
CA SER A 138 -24.52 25.68 -8.10
C SER A 138 -23.69 26.51 -9.13
N PRO A 139 -22.95 25.91 -10.09
CA PRO A 139 -22.31 26.66 -11.18
C PRO A 139 -23.27 27.42 -12.11
N VAL A 140 -24.49 26.90 -12.35
CA VAL A 140 -25.57 27.66 -13.03
C VAL A 140 -25.87 28.92 -12.23
N SER A 141 -26.18 28.79 -10.94
CA SER A 141 -26.57 29.90 -10.06
C SER A 141 -25.45 30.91 -9.75
N SER A 142 -24.19 30.51 -9.92
CA SER A 142 -23.02 31.38 -9.84
C SER A 142 -22.84 32.27 -11.07
N SER A 143 -23.27 31.81 -12.25
CA SER A 143 -23.00 32.46 -13.54
C SER A 143 -24.21 33.18 -14.13
N MET A 144 -25.43 32.69 -13.83
CA MET A 144 -26.72 33.25 -14.24
C MET A 144 -26.94 34.73 -13.82
N LEU A 145 -26.13 35.26 -12.91
CA LEU A 145 -26.18 36.67 -12.52
C LEU A 145 -25.61 37.63 -13.57
N ALA A 146 -24.62 37.21 -14.37
CA ALA A 146 -23.80 38.16 -15.14
C ALA A 146 -24.62 39.11 -16.04
N PRO A 147 -25.62 38.65 -16.83
CA PRO A 147 -26.46 39.55 -17.65
C PRO A 147 -27.36 40.50 -16.85
N ALA A 148 -27.53 40.26 -15.54
CA ALA A 148 -28.39 41.05 -14.66
C ALA A 148 -27.62 42.05 -13.78
N LEU A 149 -26.28 42.09 -13.84
CA LEU A 149 -25.46 43.01 -13.05
C LEU A 149 -25.89 44.49 -13.21
N PRO A 150 -26.14 45.04 -14.41
CA PRO A 150 -26.59 46.42 -14.56
C PRO A 150 -27.93 46.70 -13.86
N SER A 151 -28.86 45.74 -13.88
CA SER A 151 -30.15 45.82 -13.19
C SER A 151 -29.99 45.81 -11.66
N ILE A 152 -29.09 44.97 -11.15
CA ILE A 152 -28.79 44.85 -9.71
C ILE A 152 -28.10 46.11 -9.19
N ALA A 153 -27.18 46.69 -9.96
CA ALA A 153 -26.50 47.93 -9.62
C ALA A 153 -27.50 49.08 -9.40
N LYS A 154 -28.49 49.20 -10.29
CA LYS A 154 -29.57 50.17 -10.22
C LYS A 154 -30.50 49.93 -9.02
N ASP A 155 -30.93 48.69 -8.80
CA ASP A 155 -31.91 48.33 -7.78
C ASP A 155 -31.36 48.34 -6.34
N LEU A 156 -30.06 48.08 -6.15
CA LEU A 156 -29.41 48.04 -4.83
C LEU A 156 -28.47 49.23 -4.59
N HIS A 157 -28.51 50.24 -5.48
CA HIS A 157 -27.69 51.46 -5.44
C HIS A 157 -26.18 51.16 -5.27
N ILE A 158 -25.64 50.32 -6.16
CA ILE A 158 -24.22 49.96 -6.18
C ILE A 158 -23.49 50.83 -7.20
N GLU A 159 -22.93 51.94 -6.73
CA GLU A 159 -22.18 52.91 -7.55
C GLU A 159 -20.73 52.47 -7.83
N ASN A 160 -20.22 51.47 -7.11
CA ASN A 160 -18.84 51.02 -7.19
C ASN A 160 -18.72 49.75 -8.05
N GLU A 161 -18.00 49.83 -9.17
CA GLU A 161 -17.75 48.73 -10.11
C GLU A 161 -17.17 47.48 -9.41
N ILE A 162 -16.30 47.63 -8.41
CA ILE A 162 -15.73 46.51 -7.62
C ILE A 162 -16.80 45.83 -6.75
N GLU A 163 -17.66 46.61 -6.09
CA GLU A 163 -18.72 46.05 -5.26
C GLU A 163 -19.77 45.31 -6.09
N LEU A 164 -20.01 45.77 -7.33
CA LEU A 164 -20.93 45.13 -8.27
C LEU A 164 -20.40 43.78 -8.73
N GLU A 165 -19.16 43.72 -9.23
CA GLU A 165 -18.49 42.47 -9.62
C GLU A 165 -18.36 41.49 -8.46
N MET A 166 -18.18 41.99 -7.24
CA MET A 166 -18.19 41.15 -6.04
C MET A 166 -19.54 40.44 -5.82
N THR A 167 -20.68 40.98 -6.28
CA THR A 167 -21.99 40.27 -6.18
C THR A 167 -22.07 39.01 -7.05
N LEU A 168 -21.26 38.94 -8.13
CA LEU A 168 -21.03 37.76 -8.96
C LEU A 168 -19.95 36.86 -8.32
N SER A 169 -18.77 37.43 -8.08
CA SER A 169 -17.56 36.64 -7.83
C SER A 169 -17.44 36.10 -6.39
N ILE A 170 -18.10 36.69 -5.40
CA ILE A 170 -18.02 36.24 -3.99
C ILE A 170 -18.57 34.83 -3.75
N PHE A 171 -19.47 34.35 -4.62
CA PHE A 171 -19.95 32.96 -4.63
C PHE A 171 -18.80 31.98 -4.92
N VAL A 172 -17.85 32.39 -5.79
CA VAL A 172 -16.65 31.63 -6.15
C VAL A 172 -15.60 31.69 -5.03
N LEU A 173 -15.52 32.77 -4.25
CA LEU A 173 -14.66 32.81 -3.06
C LEU A 173 -15.06 31.70 -2.06
N ALA A 174 -16.36 31.45 -1.91
CA ALA A 174 -16.84 30.40 -1.03
C ALA A 174 -16.46 28.97 -1.52
N TYR A 175 -16.30 28.76 -2.84
CA TYR A 175 -15.72 27.53 -3.40
C TYR A 175 -14.23 27.33 -3.03
N ALA A 176 -13.53 28.38 -2.57
CA ALA A 176 -12.17 28.25 -2.06
C ALA A 176 -12.14 27.66 -0.64
N ILE A 177 -13.22 27.86 0.12
CA ILE A 177 -13.29 27.60 1.56
C ILE A 177 -14.08 26.31 1.85
N GLY A 178 -15.32 26.21 1.34
CA GLY A 178 -16.23 25.12 1.69
C GLY A 178 -15.70 23.69 1.44
N PRO A 179 -15.02 23.38 0.32
CA PRO A 179 -14.47 22.05 0.07
C PRO A 179 -13.51 21.55 1.15
N LEU A 180 -12.79 22.46 1.82
CA LEU A 180 -11.83 22.16 2.88
C LEU A 180 -12.50 21.64 4.16
N PHE A 181 -13.78 21.96 4.38
CA PHE A 181 -14.58 21.52 5.53
C PHE A 181 -15.52 20.38 5.13
N PHE A 182 -16.30 20.54 4.06
CA PHE A 182 -17.33 19.57 3.69
C PHE A 182 -16.76 18.22 3.24
N GLY A 183 -15.58 18.18 2.63
CA GLY A 183 -14.87 16.94 2.32
C GLY A 183 -14.63 16.08 3.57
N PRO A 184 -13.82 16.54 4.54
CA PRO A 184 -13.58 15.82 5.80
C PRO A 184 -14.83 15.53 6.62
N LEU A 185 -15.79 16.47 6.69
CA LEU A 185 -17.05 16.25 7.42
C LEU A 185 -17.86 15.09 6.82
N SER A 186 -17.83 14.92 5.50
CA SER A 186 -18.52 13.81 4.81
C SER A 186 -17.94 12.42 5.10
N GLU A 187 -16.71 12.36 5.64
CA GLU A 187 -16.04 11.11 6.04
C GLU A 187 -16.24 10.78 7.53
N ILE A 188 -16.92 11.68 8.26
CA ILE A 188 -17.28 11.53 9.67
C ILE A 188 -18.79 11.29 9.80
N TYR A 189 -19.61 12.14 9.16
CA TYR A 189 -21.07 12.11 9.29
C TYR A 189 -21.78 11.34 8.16
N GLY A 190 -21.05 11.00 7.09
CA GLY A 190 -21.56 10.36 5.87
C GLY A 190 -21.72 11.33 4.71
N ARG A 191 -21.63 10.80 3.49
CA ARG A 191 -21.63 11.57 2.24
C ARG A 191 -23.01 12.15 1.95
N ALA A 192 -24.05 11.36 2.16
CA ALA A 192 -25.42 11.81 1.88
C ALA A 192 -25.84 12.97 2.80
N ILE A 193 -25.69 12.83 4.12
CA ILE A 193 -26.13 13.87 5.08
C ILE A 193 -25.43 15.21 4.82
N VAL A 194 -24.11 15.21 4.62
CA VAL A 194 -23.36 16.46 4.37
C VAL A 194 -23.74 17.09 3.04
N LEU A 195 -24.03 16.30 1.99
CA LEU A 195 -24.59 16.82 0.73
C LEU A 195 -25.97 17.47 0.93
N GLN A 196 -26.92 16.81 1.62
CA GLN A 196 -28.25 17.39 1.87
C GLN A 196 -28.15 18.69 2.68
N CYS A 197 -27.34 18.71 3.75
CA CYS A 197 -27.21 19.90 4.59
C CYS A 197 -26.51 21.06 3.84
N ALA A 198 -25.49 20.78 3.04
CA ALA A 198 -24.82 21.80 2.25
C ALA A 198 -25.72 22.34 1.11
N ASN A 199 -26.51 21.48 0.46
CA ASN A 199 -27.46 21.91 -0.55
C ASN A 199 -28.62 22.72 0.06
N MET A 200 -29.10 22.35 1.25
CA MET A 200 -30.08 23.15 2.01
C MET A 200 -29.52 24.54 2.41
N ILE A 201 -28.22 24.64 2.75
CA ILE A 201 -27.55 25.92 2.97
C ILE A 201 -27.54 26.76 1.68
N TYR A 202 -27.24 26.14 0.53
CA TYR A 202 -27.35 26.81 -0.77
C TYR A 202 -28.78 27.31 -1.01
N LEU A 203 -29.79 26.44 -0.88
CA LEU A 203 -31.20 26.76 -1.11
C LEU A 203 -31.67 27.96 -0.29
N VAL A 204 -31.47 27.92 1.03
CA VAL A 204 -31.93 28.96 1.97
C VAL A 204 -31.27 30.31 1.67
N PHE A 205 -29.94 30.34 1.46
CA PHE A 205 -29.26 31.60 1.18
C PHE A 205 -29.45 32.09 -0.26
N ASN A 206 -29.74 31.22 -1.23
CA ASN A 206 -30.12 31.63 -2.57
C ASN A 206 -31.52 32.28 -2.59
N ILE A 207 -32.48 31.74 -1.82
CA ILE A 207 -33.77 32.41 -1.57
C ILE A 207 -33.54 33.78 -0.90
N ALA A 208 -32.65 33.85 0.10
CA ALA A 208 -32.32 35.10 0.79
C ALA A 208 -31.74 36.18 -0.14
N CYS A 209 -30.94 35.80 -1.14
CA CYS A 209 -30.48 36.72 -2.19
C CYS A 209 -31.63 37.27 -3.04
N GLY A 210 -32.63 36.45 -3.39
CA GLY A 210 -33.79 36.88 -4.17
C GLY A 210 -34.65 37.93 -3.46
N VAL A 211 -34.69 37.91 -2.11
CA VAL A 211 -35.44 38.87 -1.29
C VAL A 211 -34.58 40.00 -0.69
N CYS A 212 -33.29 40.09 -1.04
CA CYS A 212 -32.41 41.09 -0.42
C CYS A 212 -32.75 42.53 -0.84
N GLN A 213 -32.49 43.46 0.08
CA GLN A 213 -32.79 44.89 -0.06
C GLN A 213 -31.53 45.77 -0.03
N THR A 214 -30.35 45.22 0.29
CA THR A 214 -29.09 45.98 0.33
C THR A 214 -27.93 45.22 -0.30
N LYS A 215 -26.92 45.95 -0.81
CA LYS A 215 -25.69 45.35 -1.36
C LYS A 215 -24.98 44.42 -0.36
N GLY A 216 -24.95 44.80 0.93
CA GLY A 216 -24.35 43.97 1.99
C GLY A 216 -25.07 42.65 2.21
N GLN A 217 -26.41 42.64 2.16
CA GLN A 217 -27.20 41.41 2.19
C GLN A 217 -26.93 40.54 0.96
N MET A 218 -26.94 41.12 -0.25
CA MET A 218 -26.61 40.40 -1.49
C MET A 218 -25.26 39.70 -1.37
N ILE A 219 -24.18 40.42 -1.01
CA ILE A 219 -22.82 39.88 -0.90
C ILE A 219 -22.74 38.76 0.16
N ALA A 220 -23.32 38.97 1.35
CA ALA A 220 -23.28 37.99 2.43
C ALA A 220 -24.05 36.70 2.09
N PHE A 221 -25.26 36.83 1.55
CA PHE A 221 -26.08 35.69 1.16
C PHE A 221 -25.49 34.97 -0.07
N ARG A 222 -24.83 35.69 -1.00
CA ARG A 222 -24.05 35.10 -2.10
C ARG A 222 -22.86 34.27 -1.63
N PHE A 223 -22.12 34.75 -0.64
CA PHE A 223 -21.04 33.97 -0.03
C PHE A 223 -21.56 32.70 0.66
N LEU A 224 -22.63 32.82 1.47
CA LEU A 224 -23.18 31.68 2.22
C LEU A 224 -23.87 30.65 1.32
N SER A 225 -24.54 31.07 0.25
CA SER A 225 -25.08 30.13 -0.75
C SER A 225 -23.98 29.45 -1.55
N GLY A 226 -22.94 30.18 -1.97
CA GLY A 226 -21.76 29.59 -2.62
C GLY A 226 -21.00 28.60 -1.73
N LEU A 227 -21.02 28.81 -0.41
CA LEU A 227 -20.42 27.90 0.56
C LEU A 227 -21.12 26.54 0.52
N GLY A 228 -22.45 26.52 0.67
CA GLY A 228 -23.25 25.30 0.53
C GLY A 228 -23.09 24.64 -0.85
N GLY A 229 -23.19 25.44 -1.91
CA GLY A 229 -23.07 25.00 -3.30
C GLY A 229 -21.68 24.48 -3.69
N SER A 230 -20.67 24.61 -2.82
CA SER A 230 -19.32 24.07 -3.07
C SER A 230 -19.17 22.59 -2.72
N ALA A 231 -19.99 22.05 -1.81
CA ALA A 231 -19.83 20.69 -1.28
C ALA A 231 -19.99 19.57 -2.33
N PRO A 232 -20.91 19.66 -3.32
CA PRO A 232 -21.01 18.64 -4.37
C PRO A 232 -19.70 18.47 -5.17
N LEU A 233 -18.96 19.56 -5.40
CA LEU A 233 -17.72 19.56 -6.18
C LEU A 233 -16.59 18.74 -5.55
N SER A 234 -16.58 18.57 -4.22
CA SER A 234 -15.58 17.76 -3.51
C SER A 234 -16.11 16.39 -3.06
N ILE A 235 -17.35 16.32 -2.60
CA ILE A 235 -17.93 15.06 -2.09
C ILE A 235 -18.34 14.13 -3.24
N GLY A 236 -18.77 14.67 -4.39
CA GLY A 236 -19.33 13.88 -5.49
C GLY A 236 -18.39 12.80 -6.01
N GLY A 237 -17.10 13.11 -6.20
CA GLY A 237 -16.07 12.14 -6.58
C GLY A 237 -15.96 10.95 -5.62
N GLY A 238 -16.19 11.19 -4.32
CA GLY A 238 -16.30 10.14 -3.31
C GLY A 238 -17.51 9.24 -3.52
N VAL A 239 -18.70 9.82 -3.77
CA VAL A 239 -19.95 9.07 -4.01
C VAL A 239 -19.83 8.10 -5.20
N MET A 240 -19.21 8.52 -6.31
CA MET A 240 -18.95 7.59 -7.43
C MET A 240 -17.92 6.49 -7.07
N SER A 241 -16.94 6.79 -6.21
CA SER A 241 -15.97 5.78 -5.74
C SER A 241 -16.59 4.78 -4.75
N ASP A 242 -17.55 5.23 -3.95
CA ASP A 242 -18.31 4.42 -3.01
C ASP A 242 -19.28 3.48 -3.74
N CYS A 243 -20.00 3.97 -4.75
CA CYS A 243 -21.02 3.19 -5.48
C CYS A 243 -20.48 2.29 -6.61
N PHE A 244 -19.36 2.63 -7.26
CA PHE A 244 -18.91 1.92 -8.46
C PHE A 244 -17.54 1.26 -8.29
N ARG A 245 -17.45 0.02 -8.80
CA ARG A 245 -16.20 -0.73 -8.94
C ARG A 245 -15.29 -0.04 -9.96
N ALA A 246 -13.98 -0.34 -9.93
CA ALA A 246 -12.97 0.48 -10.64
C ALA A 246 -13.21 0.53 -12.16
N GLU A 247 -13.61 -0.60 -12.72
CA GLU A 247 -13.98 -0.86 -14.11
C GLU A 247 -15.24 -0.09 -14.56
N GLU A 248 -16.24 0.10 -13.69
CA GLU A 248 -17.47 0.83 -14.01
C GLU A 248 -17.33 2.36 -13.86
N ARG A 249 -16.49 2.78 -12.91
CA ARG A 249 -16.41 4.15 -12.37
C ARG A 249 -16.17 5.24 -13.41
N GLY A 250 -15.43 4.94 -14.48
CA GLY A 250 -15.10 5.90 -15.53
C GLY A 250 -16.33 6.52 -16.20
N LYS A 251 -17.39 5.72 -16.44
CA LYS A 251 -18.64 6.21 -17.05
C LYS A 251 -19.40 7.15 -16.11
N ALA A 252 -19.49 6.80 -14.82
CA ALA A 252 -20.15 7.61 -13.80
C ALA A 252 -19.42 8.94 -13.56
N MET A 253 -18.08 8.91 -13.44
CA MET A 253 -17.26 10.11 -13.28
C MET A 253 -17.34 11.04 -14.50
N ALA A 254 -17.40 10.50 -15.72
CA ALA A 254 -17.54 11.31 -16.94
C ALA A 254 -18.88 12.06 -16.98
N ILE A 255 -20.00 11.40 -16.64
CA ILE A 255 -21.33 12.01 -16.61
C ILE A 255 -21.42 13.09 -15.52
N TYR A 256 -20.94 12.80 -14.31
CA TYR A 256 -20.84 13.79 -13.23
C TYR A 256 -20.02 15.02 -13.64
N SER A 257 -18.89 14.82 -14.34
CA SER A 257 -18.01 15.92 -14.73
C SER A 257 -18.61 16.86 -15.79
N LEU A 258 -19.66 16.45 -16.51
CA LEU A 258 -20.37 17.31 -17.46
C LEU A 258 -21.24 18.38 -16.75
N ALA A 259 -21.71 18.12 -15.53
CA ALA A 259 -22.54 19.05 -14.77
C ALA A 259 -21.84 20.41 -14.50
N PRO A 260 -20.66 20.47 -13.86
CA PRO A 260 -19.96 21.74 -13.66
C PRO A 260 -19.37 22.34 -14.95
N LEU A 261 -19.33 21.58 -16.05
CA LEU A 261 -18.89 22.06 -17.37
C LEU A 261 -19.96 22.87 -18.11
N LEU A 262 -21.22 22.43 -18.05
CA LEU A 262 -22.32 23.08 -18.76
C LEU A 262 -22.92 24.26 -17.97
N GLY A 263 -22.82 24.25 -16.64
CA GLY A 263 -23.38 25.29 -15.78
C GLY A 263 -23.00 26.73 -16.16
N PRO A 264 -21.71 27.05 -16.38
CA PRO A 264 -21.26 28.39 -16.80
C PRO A 264 -21.77 28.89 -18.16
N ALA A 265 -22.37 28.02 -18.99
CA ALA A 265 -23.02 28.42 -20.25
C ALA A 265 -24.56 28.45 -20.10
N ILE A 266 -25.14 27.45 -19.44
CA ILE A 266 -26.60 27.37 -19.18
C ILE A 266 -27.06 28.56 -18.31
N GLY A 267 -26.28 28.91 -17.29
CA GLY A 267 -26.59 30.00 -16.37
C GLY A 267 -26.83 31.32 -17.09
N PRO A 268 -25.83 31.92 -17.77
CA PRO A 268 -26.01 33.22 -18.40
C PRO A 268 -27.06 33.24 -19.52
N ILE A 269 -27.24 32.15 -20.29
CA ILE A 269 -28.32 32.05 -21.28
C ILE A 269 -29.68 32.21 -20.60
N ALA A 270 -29.95 31.44 -19.53
CA ALA A 270 -31.19 31.55 -18.78
C ALA A 270 -31.31 32.91 -18.07
N GLY A 271 -30.21 33.43 -17.53
CA GLY A 271 -30.14 34.71 -16.82
C GLY A 271 -30.48 35.91 -17.71
N GLY A 272 -30.02 35.90 -18.97
CA GLY A 272 -30.35 36.91 -19.97
C GLY A 272 -31.85 37.02 -20.21
N PHE A 273 -32.49 35.91 -20.62
CA PHE A 273 -33.93 35.90 -20.88
C PHE A 273 -34.77 36.17 -19.62
N VAL A 274 -34.37 35.68 -18.44
CA VAL A 274 -35.07 35.97 -17.18
C VAL A 274 -34.95 37.45 -16.81
N SER A 275 -33.76 38.05 -16.92
CA SER A 275 -33.56 39.47 -16.58
C SER A 275 -34.13 40.43 -17.63
N GLU A 276 -34.33 39.99 -18.87
CA GLU A 276 -34.96 40.78 -19.94
C GLU A 276 -36.50 40.79 -19.82
N ASN A 277 -37.09 39.64 -19.48
CA ASN A 277 -38.55 39.45 -19.50
C ASN A 277 -39.21 39.57 -18.11
N THR A 278 -38.42 39.59 -17.03
CA THR A 278 -38.94 39.68 -15.65
C THR A 278 -38.10 40.65 -14.79
N THR A 279 -37.68 40.25 -13.58
CA THR A 279 -36.76 41.03 -12.74
C THR A 279 -35.57 40.15 -12.35
N TRP A 280 -34.42 40.75 -12.04
CA TRP A 280 -33.23 40.00 -11.63
C TRP A 280 -33.47 39.08 -10.41
N ARG A 281 -34.45 39.39 -9.56
CA ARG A 281 -34.85 38.55 -8.41
C ARG A 281 -35.37 37.17 -8.84
N TRP A 282 -35.98 37.08 -10.02
CA TRP A 282 -36.42 35.79 -10.58
C TRP A 282 -35.28 34.84 -10.96
N ILE A 283 -34.04 35.32 -11.13
CA ILE A 283 -32.87 34.44 -11.27
C ILE A 283 -32.76 33.53 -10.03
N PHE A 284 -32.86 34.12 -8.85
CA PHE A 284 -32.79 33.42 -7.57
C PHE A 284 -34.03 32.55 -7.32
N HIS A 285 -35.23 33.07 -7.61
CA HIS A 285 -36.46 32.28 -7.44
C HIS A 285 -36.48 31.07 -8.39
N ALA A 286 -36.05 31.22 -9.64
CA ALA A 286 -35.95 30.11 -10.58
C ALA A 286 -34.91 29.07 -10.16
N THR A 287 -33.69 29.47 -9.76
CA THR A 287 -32.69 28.50 -9.30
C THR A 287 -33.08 27.85 -7.98
N SER A 288 -33.72 28.55 -7.05
CA SER A 288 -34.25 27.95 -5.81
C SER A 288 -35.48 27.06 -6.01
N ILE A 289 -36.32 27.28 -7.02
CA ILE A 289 -37.40 26.35 -7.37
C ILE A 289 -36.82 25.08 -8.00
N ALA A 290 -35.88 25.22 -8.95
CA ALA A 290 -35.18 24.09 -9.54
C ALA A 290 -34.41 23.28 -8.48
N ASP A 291 -33.66 23.96 -7.62
CA ASP A 291 -32.94 23.33 -6.52
C ASP A 291 -33.88 22.71 -5.48
N GLY A 292 -34.98 23.38 -5.12
CA GLY A 292 -35.99 22.81 -4.22
C GLY A 292 -36.56 21.48 -4.73
N LEU A 293 -36.77 21.36 -6.05
CA LEU A 293 -37.17 20.09 -6.68
C LEU A 293 -36.04 19.04 -6.63
N ILE A 294 -34.80 19.41 -6.96
CA ILE A 294 -33.63 18.51 -6.87
C ILE A 294 -33.42 18.06 -5.40
N GLN A 295 -33.61 18.95 -4.43
CA GLN A 295 -33.48 18.73 -3.00
C GLN A 295 -34.56 17.78 -2.46
N VAL A 296 -35.81 17.93 -2.90
CA VAL A 296 -36.90 17.00 -2.56
C VAL A 296 -36.63 15.62 -3.17
N VAL A 297 -36.28 15.55 -4.46
CA VAL A 297 -35.88 14.31 -5.13
C VAL A 297 -34.70 13.65 -4.41
N GLY A 298 -33.71 14.45 -4.03
CA GLY A 298 -32.51 14.00 -3.33
C GLY A 298 -32.79 13.46 -1.93
N ILE A 299 -33.72 14.02 -1.17
CA ILE A 299 -34.11 13.50 0.15
C ILE A 299 -34.65 12.07 0.06
N PHE A 300 -35.40 11.74 -1.00
CA PHE A 300 -35.96 10.39 -1.19
C PHE A 300 -35.02 9.41 -1.92
N ILE A 301 -34.13 9.90 -2.81
CA ILE A 301 -33.31 9.06 -3.69
C ILE A 301 -31.85 8.89 -3.20
N LEU A 302 -31.23 9.94 -2.66
CA LEU A 302 -29.81 9.92 -2.28
C LEU A 302 -29.62 9.28 -0.91
N GLN A 303 -29.47 7.95 -0.92
CA GLN A 303 -29.13 7.16 0.27
C GLN A 303 -27.63 7.26 0.60
N GLU A 304 -27.28 6.91 1.84
CA GLU A 304 -25.89 6.94 2.31
C GLU A 304 -25.00 5.96 1.55
N THR A 305 -23.88 6.45 1.03
CA THR A 305 -22.93 5.64 0.24
C THR A 305 -21.65 5.31 1.01
N TYR A 306 -21.36 6.02 2.10
CA TYR A 306 -20.08 5.83 2.79
C TYR A 306 -20.11 4.58 3.67
N GLY A 307 -19.40 3.54 3.24
CA GLY A 307 -19.34 2.23 3.89
C GLY A 307 -19.07 2.28 5.40
N PRO A 308 -18.07 3.03 5.90
CA PRO A 308 -17.81 3.18 7.32
C PRO A 308 -19.00 3.72 8.12
N THR A 309 -19.69 4.74 7.60
CA THR A 309 -20.88 5.31 8.26
C THR A 309 -22.08 4.35 8.21
N LEU A 310 -22.23 3.55 7.15
CA LEU A 310 -23.27 2.50 7.08
C LEU A 310 -23.04 1.44 8.18
N LEU A 311 -21.82 0.90 8.29
CA LEU A 311 -21.48 -0.06 9.34
C LEU A 311 -21.61 0.57 10.74
N GLN A 312 -21.20 1.82 10.94
CA GLN A 312 -21.32 2.47 12.24
C GLN A 312 -22.79 2.74 12.64
N ARG A 313 -23.67 3.05 11.68
CA ARG A 313 -25.13 3.11 11.92
C ARG A 313 -25.70 1.74 12.28
N LYS A 314 -25.23 0.66 11.64
CA LYS A 314 -25.61 -0.73 11.91
C LYS A 314 -25.14 -1.18 13.31
N ALA A 315 -23.90 -0.87 13.69
CA ALA A 315 -23.39 -1.06 15.06
C ALA A 315 -24.19 -0.26 16.09
N LYS A 316 -24.43 1.04 15.87
CA LYS A 316 -25.23 1.86 16.79
C LYS A 316 -26.69 1.37 16.91
N LYS A 317 -27.26 0.79 15.85
CA LYS A 317 -28.56 0.12 15.88
C LYS A 317 -28.50 -1.12 16.78
N LEU A 318 -27.53 -2.01 16.56
CA LEU A 318 -27.33 -3.22 17.36
C LEU A 318 -27.05 -2.90 18.84
N ARG A 319 -26.21 -1.89 19.16
CA ARG A 319 -26.01 -1.36 20.52
C ARG A 319 -27.33 -0.98 21.19
N LYS A 320 -28.27 -0.39 20.45
CA LYS A 320 -29.58 0.03 20.98
C LYS A 320 -30.57 -1.14 21.11
N GLU A 321 -30.60 -2.05 20.15
CA GLU A 321 -31.56 -3.18 20.13
C GLU A 321 -31.18 -4.28 21.14
N THR A 322 -29.89 -4.45 21.43
CA THR A 322 -29.39 -5.42 22.42
C THR A 322 -29.05 -4.81 23.79
N GLN A 323 -29.07 -3.47 23.91
CA GLN A 323 -28.57 -2.70 25.07
C GLN A 323 -27.09 -2.96 25.41
N ASP A 324 -26.32 -3.48 24.46
CA ASP A 324 -24.93 -3.90 24.62
C ASP A 324 -23.97 -2.86 24.01
N PRO A 325 -23.03 -2.26 24.76
CA PRO A 325 -22.15 -1.22 24.22
C PRO A 325 -21.06 -1.77 23.28
N ASP A 326 -20.72 -3.07 23.36
CA ASP A 326 -19.50 -3.64 22.79
C ASP A 326 -19.56 -3.85 21.26
N TRP A 327 -20.74 -3.80 20.65
CA TRP A 327 -20.89 -3.83 19.18
C TRP A 327 -20.06 -2.73 18.55
N HIS A 328 -19.13 -3.04 17.66
CA HIS A 328 -18.23 -2.04 17.07
C HIS A 328 -17.94 -2.32 15.59
N THR A 329 -17.14 -1.47 14.94
CA THR A 329 -16.80 -1.61 13.51
C THR A 329 -15.30 -1.64 13.31
N GLU A 330 -14.87 -2.17 12.15
CA GLU A 330 -13.49 -2.09 11.65
C GLU A 330 -12.94 -0.65 11.51
N PHE A 331 -13.78 0.38 11.70
CA PHE A 331 -13.44 1.79 11.61
C PHE A 331 -13.58 2.58 12.93
N ASP A 332 -14.03 1.96 14.03
CA ASP A 332 -14.18 2.58 15.36
C ASP A 332 -12.82 2.67 16.08
N SER A 333 -11.95 3.58 15.63
CA SER A 333 -10.63 3.82 16.27
C SER A 333 -10.73 4.81 17.46
N PRO A 334 -10.29 4.48 18.69
CA PRO A 334 -10.44 5.35 19.86
C PRO A 334 -9.82 6.75 19.75
N GLN A 335 -8.78 6.95 18.93
CA GLN A 335 -8.10 8.25 18.79
C GLN A 335 -8.67 9.18 17.68
N ARG A 336 -9.77 8.81 17.00
CA ARG A 336 -10.38 9.65 15.94
C ARG A 336 -11.20 10.82 16.50
N SER A 337 -10.54 11.88 16.94
CA SER A 337 -11.22 13.15 17.26
C SER A 337 -11.60 13.93 15.99
N LEU A 338 -12.72 14.67 16.07
CA LEU A 338 -13.14 15.62 15.03
C LEU A 338 -12.07 16.69 14.79
N THR A 339 -11.41 17.17 15.86
CA THR A 339 -10.39 18.21 15.81
C THR A 339 -9.10 17.76 15.14
N SER A 340 -8.63 16.53 15.36
CA SER A 340 -7.42 16.02 14.69
C SER A 340 -7.66 15.78 13.21
N THR A 341 -8.80 15.14 12.88
CA THR A 341 -9.20 14.84 11.49
C THR A 341 -9.34 16.12 10.67
N LEU A 342 -10.02 17.14 11.20
CA LEU A 342 -10.19 18.41 10.52
C LEU A 342 -8.88 19.21 10.44
N SER A 343 -8.09 19.29 11.52
CA SER A 343 -6.80 19.99 11.54
C SER A 343 -5.80 19.43 10.50
N VAL A 344 -5.67 18.10 10.43
CA VAL A 344 -4.81 17.42 9.45
C VAL A 344 -5.28 17.69 8.02
N SER A 345 -6.59 17.72 7.80
CA SER A 345 -7.18 17.95 6.48
C SER A 345 -7.02 19.40 6.02
N LEU A 346 -7.26 20.37 6.92
CA LEU A 346 -7.09 21.79 6.65
C LEU A 346 -5.62 22.16 6.38
N ARG A 347 -4.66 21.61 7.13
CA ARG A 347 -3.24 22.00 7.04
C ARG A 347 -2.55 21.50 5.76
N ARG A 348 -2.94 20.31 5.24
CA ARG A 348 -2.24 19.64 4.13
C ARG A 348 -2.20 20.44 2.81
N PRO A 349 -3.31 21.03 2.30
CA PRO A 349 -3.27 21.82 1.07
C PRO A 349 -2.29 23.00 1.13
N PHE A 350 -2.25 23.74 2.25
CA PHE A 350 -1.31 24.85 2.44
C PHE A 350 0.14 24.38 2.48
N ILE A 351 0.44 23.23 3.12
CA ILE A 351 1.79 22.65 3.08
C ILE A 351 2.19 22.30 1.63
N LEU A 352 1.30 21.68 0.86
CA LEU A 352 1.60 21.32 -0.53
C LEU A 352 1.82 22.56 -1.41
N ILE A 353 1.02 23.62 -1.26
CA ILE A 353 1.24 24.90 -1.94
C ILE A 353 2.58 25.52 -1.50
N ALA A 354 2.89 25.54 -0.20
CA ALA A 354 4.11 26.17 0.30
C ALA A 354 5.41 25.43 -0.08
N THR A 355 5.35 24.10 -0.24
CA THR A 355 6.57 23.27 -0.32
C THR A 355 6.79 22.54 -1.65
N GLN A 356 5.79 22.44 -2.55
CA GLN A 356 5.88 21.55 -3.72
C GLN A 356 5.83 22.33 -5.05
N PRO A 357 6.98 22.50 -5.77
CA PRO A 357 7.05 23.29 -7.00
C PRO A 357 6.11 22.84 -8.13
N ILE A 358 5.82 21.54 -8.23
CA ILE A 358 4.86 21.00 -9.21
C ILE A 358 3.44 21.48 -8.88
N VAL A 359 3.04 21.39 -7.60
CA VAL A 359 1.72 21.87 -7.14
C VAL A 359 1.62 23.38 -7.33
N GLN A 360 2.68 24.14 -7.01
CA GLN A 360 2.75 25.59 -7.22
C GLN A 360 2.51 25.94 -8.70
N ALA A 361 3.35 25.46 -9.61
CA ALA A 361 3.29 25.82 -11.03
C ALA A 361 1.95 25.43 -11.68
N LEU A 362 1.45 24.22 -11.39
CA LEU A 362 0.19 23.74 -11.94
C LEU A 362 -1.02 24.44 -11.34
N SER A 363 -1.01 24.74 -10.03
CA SER A 363 -2.12 25.45 -9.38
C SER A 363 -2.17 26.91 -9.79
N VAL A 364 -1.02 27.59 -9.97
CA VAL A 364 -0.96 28.96 -10.49
C VAL A 364 -1.50 29.01 -11.94
N PHE A 365 -1.10 28.07 -12.80
CA PHE A 365 -1.63 28.04 -14.17
C PHE A 365 -3.14 27.72 -14.21
N MET A 366 -3.60 26.75 -13.41
CA MET A 366 -5.04 26.43 -13.28
C MET A 366 -5.84 27.62 -12.73
N ALA A 367 -5.26 28.37 -11.78
CA ALA A 367 -5.87 29.55 -11.21
C ALA A 367 -5.95 30.69 -12.22
N TYR A 368 -4.88 30.93 -12.97
CA TYR A 368 -4.87 31.94 -14.02
C TYR A 368 -5.97 31.68 -15.07
N ILE A 369 -6.10 30.43 -15.55
CA ILE A 369 -7.17 30.02 -16.46
C ILE A 369 -8.57 30.24 -15.85
N TYR A 370 -8.80 29.92 -14.57
CA TYR A 370 -10.12 30.10 -13.94
C TYR A 370 -10.47 31.57 -13.71
N GLY A 371 -9.48 32.40 -13.37
CA GLY A 371 -9.63 33.84 -13.28
C GLY A 371 -10.01 34.45 -14.63
N LEU A 372 -9.30 34.09 -15.69
CA LEU A 372 -9.65 34.49 -17.07
C LEU A 372 -11.05 34.02 -17.48
N MET A 373 -11.44 32.81 -17.09
CA MET A 373 -12.78 32.29 -17.37
C MET A 373 -13.86 33.14 -16.71
N TYR A 374 -13.71 33.50 -15.43
CA TYR A 374 -14.68 34.37 -14.74
C TYR A 374 -14.65 35.82 -15.23
N LEU A 375 -13.48 36.35 -15.60
CA LEU A 375 -13.37 37.66 -16.24
C LEU A 375 -14.07 37.70 -17.61
N MET A 376 -13.99 36.63 -18.39
CA MET A 376 -14.75 36.49 -19.64
C MET A 376 -16.25 36.37 -19.37
N LEU A 377 -16.67 35.57 -18.37
CA LEU A 377 -18.09 35.46 -17.97
C LEU A 377 -18.69 36.80 -17.52
N ALA A 378 -17.91 37.63 -16.84
CA ALA A 378 -18.32 38.95 -16.36
C ALA A 378 -18.37 40.01 -17.46
N SER A 379 -17.38 40.04 -18.37
CA SER A 379 -17.30 41.05 -19.46
C SER A 379 -18.13 40.72 -20.71
N PHE A 380 -18.66 39.50 -20.83
CA PHE A 380 -19.52 39.10 -21.96
C PHE A 380 -20.80 39.94 -22.13
N PRO A 381 -21.61 40.24 -21.09
CA PRO A 381 -22.83 41.03 -21.24
C PRO A 381 -22.50 42.44 -21.71
N ASP A 382 -21.47 43.07 -21.14
CA ASP A 382 -21.03 44.41 -21.51
C ASP A 382 -20.57 44.46 -22.97
N LEU A 383 -19.83 43.45 -23.44
CA LEU A 383 -19.40 43.39 -24.84
C LEU A 383 -20.60 43.32 -25.81
N PHE A 384 -21.54 42.41 -25.59
CA PHE A 384 -22.63 42.17 -26.56
C PHE A 384 -23.78 43.19 -26.42
N THR A 385 -24.12 43.63 -25.21
CA THR A 385 -25.25 44.55 -24.98
C THR A 385 -24.89 46.03 -25.00
N SER A 386 -23.61 46.40 -24.86
CA SER A 386 -23.21 47.81 -24.92
C SER A 386 -23.48 48.40 -26.32
N PRO A 387 -24.17 49.56 -26.41
CA PRO A 387 -24.31 50.31 -27.66
C PRO A 387 -22.97 50.79 -28.24
N GLU A 388 -21.88 50.74 -27.49
CA GLU A 388 -20.55 51.04 -28.01
C GLU A 388 -20.03 49.91 -28.93
N TYR A 389 -20.47 48.66 -28.74
CA TYR A 389 -19.92 47.49 -29.46
C TYR A 389 -20.96 46.83 -30.38
N TYR A 390 -21.79 45.93 -29.86
CA TYR A 390 -22.77 45.18 -30.67
C TYR A 390 -24.23 45.62 -30.45
N GLY A 391 -24.58 46.17 -29.28
CA GLY A 391 -25.91 46.69 -28.99
C GLY A 391 -27.05 45.64 -29.01
N GLU A 392 -26.75 44.38 -28.73
CA GLU A 392 -27.72 43.29 -28.67
C GLU A 392 -28.65 43.41 -27.44
N SER A 393 -29.86 42.85 -27.51
CA SER A 393 -30.75 42.79 -26.35
C SER A 393 -30.20 41.83 -25.29
N VAL A 394 -30.66 41.92 -24.04
CA VAL A 394 -30.06 41.16 -22.92
C VAL A 394 -30.23 39.64 -23.08
N GLY A 395 -31.34 39.18 -23.65
CA GLY A 395 -31.54 37.76 -24.00
C GLY A 395 -30.71 37.31 -25.20
N ILE A 396 -30.60 38.13 -26.24
CA ILE A 396 -29.79 37.85 -27.44
C ILE A 396 -28.30 37.82 -27.09
N GLY A 397 -27.81 38.83 -26.36
CA GLY A 397 -26.47 38.86 -25.78
C GLY A 397 -26.17 37.62 -24.94
N GLY A 398 -27.17 37.16 -24.17
CA GLY A 398 -27.13 35.91 -23.42
C GLY A 398 -26.90 34.64 -24.26
N LEU A 399 -27.35 34.60 -25.53
CA LEU A 399 -27.11 33.46 -26.43
C LEU A 399 -25.63 33.29 -26.81
N ASN A 400 -24.83 34.36 -26.79
CA ASN A 400 -23.40 34.28 -27.14
C ASN A 400 -22.60 33.36 -26.20
N TYR A 401 -23.06 33.14 -24.95
CA TYR A 401 -22.49 32.17 -24.02
C TYR A 401 -22.58 30.71 -24.51
N LEU A 402 -23.39 30.42 -25.54
CA LEU A 402 -23.35 29.13 -26.25
C LEU A 402 -21.97 28.84 -26.84
N SER A 403 -21.19 29.87 -27.21
CA SER A 403 -19.81 29.71 -27.68
C SER A 403 -18.91 29.07 -26.61
N LEU A 404 -19.05 29.49 -25.35
CA LEU A 404 -18.34 28.92 -24.21
C LEU A 404 -18.76 27.47 -23.98
N GLY A 405 -20.08 27.21 -24.01
CA GLY A 405 -20.65 25.86 -23.84
C GLY A 405 -20.19 24.87 -24.91
N VAL A 406 -20.20 25.28 -26.18
CA VAL A 406 -19.66 24.49 -27.30
C VAL A 406 -18.16 24.28 -27.14
N GLY A 407 -17.40 25.31 -26.75
CA GLY A 407 -15.96 25.21 -26.51
C GLY A 407 -15.61 24.22 -25.39
N PHE A 408 -16.30 24.31 -24.25
CA PHE A 408 -16.14 23.39 -23.14
C PHE A 408 -16.51 21.94 -23.50
N PHE A 409 -17.62 21.74 -24.24
CA PHE A 409 -18.03 20.42 -24.69
C PHE A 409 -17.00 19.82 -25.65
N VAL A 410 -16.62 20.54 -26.71
CA VAL A 410 -15.63 20.09 -27.70
C VAL A 410 -14.28 19.81 -27.05
N GLY A 411 -13.79 20.71 -26.19
CA GLY A 411 -12.53 20.53 -25.47
C GLY A 411 -12.51 19.30 -24.57
N ALA A 412 -13.59 19.05 -23.83
CA ALA A 412 -13.71 17.84 -23.01
C ALA A 412 -13.79 16.55 -23.86
N GLN A 413 -14.53 16.57 -24.97
CA GLN A 413 -14.66 15.42 -25.88
C GLN A 413 -13.35 15.10 -26.62
N ILE A 414 -12.55 16.11 -26.98
CA ILE A 414 -11.19 15.95 -27.52
C ILE A 414 -10.27 15.37 -26.44
N THR A 415 -10.31 15.93 -25.23
CA THR A 415 -9.36 15.61 -24.16
C THR A 415 -9.54 14.19 -23.64
N ALA A 416 -10.77 13.78 -23.33
CA ALA A 416 -11.08 12.42 -22.87
C ALA A 416 -10.63 11.33 -23.86
N ARG A 417 -10.75 11.57 -25.18
CA ARG A 417 -10.30 10.59 -26.20
C ARG A 417 -8.81 10.66 -26.50
N SER A 418 -8.22 11.85 -26.47
CA SER A 418 -6.82 12.06 -26.89
C SER A 418 -5.82 11.78 -25.78
N ASN A 419 -6.12 12.19 -24.54
CA ASN A 419 -5.21 12.05 -23.40
C ASN A 419 -4.84 10.58 -23.15
N ASP A 420 -5.82 9.67 -23.09
CA ASP A 420 -5.54 8.25 -22.83
C ASP A 420 -4.94 7.53 -24.05
N ARG A 421 -5.23 7.96 -25.28
CA ARG A 421 -4.55 7.44 -26.49
C ARG A 421 -3.08 7.84 -26.51
N ILE A 422 -2.75 9.09 -26.15
CA ILE A 422 -1.39 9.59 -26.04
C ILE A 422 -0.66 8.86 -24.90
N TYR A 423 -1.29 8.76 -23.73
CA TYR A 423 -0.74 8.06 -22.56
C TYR A 423 -0.42 6.59 -22.88
N LYS A 424 -1.40 5.80 -23.37
CA LYS A 424 -1.18 4.39 -23.76
C LYS A 424 -0.04 4.25 -24.79
N LYS A 425 0.03 5.14 -25.79
CA LYS A 425 1.07 5.11 -26.83
C LYS A 425 2.47 5.49 -26.32
N LEU A 426 2.58 6.37 -25.32
CA LEU A 426 3.86 6.75 -24.71
C LEU A 426 4.32 5.69 -23.69
N SER A 427 3.42 5.16 -22.85
CA SER A 427 3.74 4.04 -21.94
C SER A 427 4.20 2.79 -22.71
N ALA A 428 3.55 2.45 -23.82
CA ALA A 428 3.98 1.34 -24.69
C ALA A 428 5.37 1.56 -25.33
N ARG A 429 5.83 2.80 -25.46
CA ARG A 429 7.19 3.15 -25.91
C ARG A 429 8.21 3.24 -24.77
N ASN A 430 7.76 3.13 -23.53
CA ASN A 430 8.56 3.23 -22.30
C ASN A 430 8.49 1.90 -21.51
N ASN A 431 8.68 0.78 -22.22
CA ASN A 431 8.63 -0.59 -21.70
C ASN A 431 7.36 -0.93 -20.88
N GLY A 432 6.23 -0.29 -21.21
CA GLY A 432 4.95 -0.43 -20.50
C GLY A 432 4.77 0.52 -19.30
N VAL A 433 5.84 1.14 -18.80
CA VAL A 433 5.81 2.01 -17.61
C VAL A 433 5.21 3.37 -17.95
N GLY A 434 4.08 3.71 -17.34
CA GLY A 434 3.43 5.02 -17.47
C GLY A 434 4.03 6.09 -16.57
N LEU A 435 4.08 7.33 -17.05
CA LEU A 435 4.62 8.50 -16.35
C LEU A 435 3.64 9.69 -16.41
N PRO A 436 3.49 10.50 -15.34
CA PRO A 436 2.61 11.69 -15.36
C PRO A 436 2.98 12.68 -16.47
N GLU A 437 4.27 12.76 -16.82
CA GLU A 437 4.78 13.59 -17.91
C GLU A 437 4.13 13.27 -19.27
N PHE A 438 3.63 12.03 -19.49
CA PHE A 438 2.89 11.67 -20.70
C PHE A 438 1.53 12.38 -20.84
N ARG A 439 1.06 13.08 -19.80
CA ARG A 439 -0.14 13.94 -19.82
C ARG A 439 0.15 15.36 -20.33
N THR A 440 1.41 15.82 -20.36
CA THR A 440 1.76 17.21 -20.73
C THR A 440 1.72 17.56 -22.23
N PRO A 441 1.85 16.65 -23.21
CA PRO A 441 1.77 17.03 -24.63
C PRO A 441 0.43 17.69 -25.01
N LEU A 442 -0.66 17.27 -24.38
CA LEU A 442 -1.98 17.88 -24.56
C LEU A 442 -2.16 19.15 -23.72
N LEU A 443 -1.50 19.25 -22.56
CA LEU A 443 -1.40 20.50 -21.79
C LEU A 443 -0.66 21.60 -22.57
N PHE A 444 0.34 21.24 -23.38
CA PHE A 444 1.02 22.18 -24.27
C PHE A 444 0.09 22.72 -25.37
N LEU A 445 -0.75 21.86 -25.97
CA LEU A 445 -1.77 22.30 -26.93
C LEU A 445 -2.81 23.22 -26.28
N GLY A 446 -3.26 22.90 -25.06
CA GLY A 446 -4.14 23.76 -24.27
C GLY A 446 -3.49 25.13 -23.99
N ALA A 447 -2.25 25.13 -23.50
CA ALA A 447 -1.49 26.35 -23.26
C ALA A 447 -1.28 27.21 -24.52
N PHE A 448 -1.10 26.61 -25.69
CA PHE A 448 -0.99 27.32 -26.96
C PHE A 448 -2.32 27.91 -27.46
N LEU A 449 -3.42 27.15 -27.36
CA LEU A 449 -4.74 27.61 -27.84
C LEU A 449 -5.35 28.70 -26.94
N LEU A 450 -4.98 28.75 -25.65
CA LEU A 450 -5.50 29.71 -24.68
C LEU A 450 -5.26 31.20 -25.09
N PRO A 451 -4.03 31.66 -25.39
CA PRO A 451 -3.78 33.01 -25.88
C PRO A 451 -4.34 33.22 -27.30
N VAL A 452 -4.39 32.20 -28.16
CA VAL A 452 -4.98 32.31 -29.50
C VAL A 452 -6.46 32.66 -29.41
N GLY A 453 -7.21 32.02 -28.52
CA GLY A 453 -8.61 32.35 -28.25
C GLY A 453 -8.78 33.79 -27.73
N LEU A 454 -7.94 34.23 -26.79
CA LEU A 454 -7.95 35.59 -26.25
C LEU A 454 -7.61 36.66 -27.30
N PHE A 455 -6.61 36.43 -28.16
CA PHE A 455 -6.26 37.37 -29.23
C PHE A 455 -7.40 37.50 -30.26
N ILE A 456 -8.01 36.39 -30.67
CA ILE A 456 -9.17 36.41 -31.58
C ILE A 456 -10.33 37.15 -30.91
N TYR A 457 -10.70 36.78 -29.68
CA TYR A 457 -11.78 37.43 -28.92
C TYR A 457 -11.56 38.94 -28.78
N GLY A 458 -10.42 39.35 -28.25
CA GLY A 458 -10.11 40.76 -27.95
C GLY A 458 -10.06 41.66 -29.17
N TRP A 459 -9.38 41.25 -30.24
CA TRP A 459 -9.21 42.10 -31.42
C TRP A 459 -10.46 42.10 -32.32
N THR A 460 -11.21 41.00 -32.41
CA THR A 460 -12.48 41.00 -33.16
C THR A 460 -13.55 41.81 -32.45
N ALA A 461 -13.60 41.77 -31.11
CA ALA A 461 -14.37 42.70 -30.28
C ALA A 461 -13.96 44.16 -30.50
N GLN A 462 -12.65 44.47 -30.43
CA GLN A 462 -12.12 45.83 -30.59
C GLN A 462 -12.50 46.46 -31.94
N TYR A 463 -12.40 45.68 -33.02
CA TYR A 463 -12.72 46.13 -34.37
C TYR A 463 -14.19 45.92 -34.77
N LYS A 464 -15.05 45.47 -33.83
CA LYS A 464 -16.50 45.25 -34.03
C LYS A 464 -16.81 44.38 -35.26
N VAL A 465 -15.98 43.36 -35.46
CA VAL A 465 -16.15 42.34 -36.50
C VAL A 465 -17.42 41.55 -36.20
N HIS A 466 -18.16 41.09 -37.21
CA HIS A 466 -19.41 40.32 -37.07
C HIS A 466 -19.39 39.35 -35.86
N TRP A 467 -20.39 39.46 -34.97
CA TRP A 467 -20.50 38.86 -33.62
C TRP A 467 -20.04 37.40 -33.45
N ILE A 468 -20.11 36.60 -34.51
CA ILE A 468 -19.59 35.22 -34.52
C ILE A 468 -18.07 35.14 -34.35
N ALA A 469 -17.32 36.19 -34.70
CA ALA A 469 -15.86 36.24 -34.63
C ALA A 469 -15.30 36.24 -33.19
N PRO A 470 -15.77 37.10 -32.26
CA PRO A 470 -15.37 36.97 -30.85
C PRO A 470 -15.86 35.66 -30.24
N ASN A 471 -17.04 35.16 -30.63
CA ASN A 471 -17.54 33.84 -30.20
C ASN A 471 -16.62 32.69 -30.64
N ILE A 472 -16.03 32.72 -31.83
CA ILE A 472 -15.04 31.72 -32.25
C ILE A 472 -13.78 31.80 -31.36
N GLY A 473 -13.30 33.00 -31.04
CA GLY A 473 -12.20 33.20 -30.10
C GLY A 473 -12.50 32.66 -28.70
N ALA A 474 -13.68 32.95 -28.18
CA ALA A 474 -14.16 32.49 -26.88
C ALA A 474 -14.36 30.96 -26.83
N ALA A 475 -14.87 30.35 -27.90
CA ALA A 475 -14.96 28.89 -28.02
C ALA A 475 -13.57 28.23 -28.03
N ILE A 476 -12.58 28.80 -28.73
CA ILE A 476 -11.19 28.33 -28.73
C ILE A 476 -10.56 28.47 -27.32
N PHE A 477 -10.81 29.58 -26.64
CA PHE A 477 -10.40 29.79 -25.25
C PHE A 477 -11.01 28.73 -24.32
N CYS A 478 -12.30 28.42 -24.44
CA CYS A 478 -12.96 27.40 -23.63
C CYS A 478 -12.47 25.97 -23.93
N ILE A 479 -12.16 25.64 -25.19
CA ILE A 479 -11.48 24.39 -25.57
C ILE A 479 -10.14 24.28 -24.84
N ALA A 480 -9.34 25.34 -24.88
CA ALA A 480 -8.03 25.41 -24.25
C ALA A 480 -8.10 25.30 -22.71
N ALA A 481 -9.06 25.98 -22.10
CA ALA A 481 -9.26 26.02 -20.66
C ALA A 481 -9.59 24.64 -20.09
N ILE A 482 -10.57 23.92 -20.65
CA ILE A 482 -10.93 22.58 -20.14
C ILE A 482 -9.87 21.52 -20.44
N MET A 483 -9.23 21.60 -21.62
CA MET A 483 -8.12 20.71 -21.98
C MET A 483 -6.97 20.84 -20.97
N SER A 484 -6.60 22.08 -20.63
CA SER A 484 -5.60 22.37 -19.61
C SER A 484 -6.05 21.89 -18.23
N PHE A 485 -7.29 22.15 -17.82
CA PHE A 485 -7.83 21.69 -16.53
C PHE A 485 -7.78 20.18 -16.34
N GLN A 486 -8.26 19.40 -17.31
CA GLN A 486 -8.28 17.95 -17.21
C GLN A 486 -6.86 17.37 -17.21
N CYS A 487 -5.95 17.91 -18.03
CA CYS A 487 -4.53 17.55 -17.98
C CYS A 487 -3.88 17.90 -16.63
N ILE A 488 -4.15 19.07 -16.06
CA ILE A 488 -3.62 19.49 -14.74
C ILE A 488 -4.14 18.58 -13.62
N GLN A 489 -5.45 18.32 -13.59
CA GLN A 489 -6.07 17.47 -12.57
C GLN A 489 -5.51 16.03 -12.61
N VAL A 490 -5.45 15.43 -13.80
CA VAL A 490 -4.90 14.07 -13.96
C VAL A 490 -3.40 14.03 -13.64
N TYR A 491 -2.61 15.02 -14.08
CA TYR A 491 -1.18 15.10 -13.74
C TYR A 491 -0.96 15.18 -12.22
N LEU A 492 -1.76 15.97 -11.49
CA LEU A 492 -1.66 16.09 -10.03
C LEU A 492 -2.05 14.77 -9.32
N VAL A 493 -3.05 14.04 -9.82
CA VAL A 493 -3.41 12.71 -9.31
C VAL A 493 -2.30 11.69 -9.59
N ASP A 494 -1.85 11.58 -10.84
CA ASP A 494 -0.81 10.64 -11.28
C ASP A 494 0.55 10.93 -10.58
N THR A 495 0.81 12.18 -10.19
CA THR A 495 2.04 12.58 -9.47
C THR A 495 1.96 12.38 -7.95
N TYR A 496 0.82 12.71 -7.33
CA TYR A 496 0.66 12.75 -5.87
C TYR A 496 -0.29 11.66 -5.38
N THR A 497 -0.30 10.46 -5.98
CA THR A 497 -1.29 9.39 -5.74
C THR A 497 -1.75 9.25 -4.27
N ARG A 498 -0.83 9.06 -3.33
CA ARG A 498 -1.09 8.94 -1.87
C ARG A 498 -1.75 10.18 -1.21
N TYR A 499 -1.57 11.35 -1.80
CA TYR A 499 -2.04 12.66 -1.31
C TYR A 499 -2.93 13.40 -2.31
N ALA A 500 -3.47 12.70 -3.32
CA ALA A 500 -4.08 13.29 -4.50
C ALA A 500 -5.25 14.23 -4.17
N ALA A 501 -6.08 13.86 -3.19
CA ALA A 501 -7.17 14.72 -2.70
C ALA A 501 -6.66 16.06 -2.10
N SER A 502 -5.52 16.05 -1.40
CA SER A 502 -4.90 17.28 -0.86
C SER A 502 -4.22 18.12 -1.95
N ALA A 503 -3.62 17.49 -2.97
CA ALA A 503 -3.04 18.18 -4.12
C ALA A 503 -4.12 18.82 -5.02
N LEU A 504 -5.26 18.15 -5.21
CA LEU A 504 -6.42 18.72 -5.89
C LEU A 504 -7.07 19.83 -5.07
N ALA A 505 -7.21 19.67 -3.75
CA ALA A 505 -7.72 20.73 -2.86
C ALA A 505 -6.84 22.00 -2.90
N ALA A 506 -5.52 21.85 -2.99
CA ALA A 506 -4.59 22.97 -3.20
C ALA A 506 -4.85 23.73 -4.51
N ALA A 507 -5.02 23.02 -5.62
CA ALA A 507 -5.36 23.62 -6.91
C ALA A 507 -6.76 24.25 -6.92
N VAL A 508 -7.74 23.64 -6.24
CA VAL A 508 -9.10 24.17 -6.08
C VAL A 508 -9.12 25.46 -5.24
N LEU A 509 -8.35 25.53 -4.16
CA LEU A 509 -8.20 26.72 -3.33
C LEU A 509 -7.68 27.91 -4.16
N LEU A 510 -6.53 27.74 -4.82
CA LEU A 510 -5.91 28.82 -5.59
C LEU A 510 -6.75 29.25 -6.79
N ARG A 511 -7.39 28.31 -7.51
CA ARG A 511 -8.24 28.69 -8.65
C ARG A 511 -9.49 29.45 -8.22
N SER A 512 -10.15 29.05 -7.14
CA SER A 512 -11.35 29.73 -6.65
C SER A 512 -11.04 31.15 -6.17
N LEU A 513 -9.85 31.38 -5.58
CA LEU A 513 -9.36 32.73 -5.25
C LEU A 513 -9.15 33.60 -6.51
N ALA A 514 -8.61 33.05 -7.59
CA ALA A 514 -8.47 33.78 -8.85
C ALA A 514 -9.82 34.04 -9.55
N GLY A 515 -10.75 33.07 -9.52
CA GLY A 515 -12.12 33.24 -10.03
C GLY A 515 -12.92 34.29 -9.27
N PHE A 516 -12.64 34.48 -7.97
CA PHE A 516 -13.13 35.61 -7.18
C PHE A 516 -12.47 36.93 -7.59
N GLY A 517 -11.14 36.98 -7.66
CA GLY A 517 -10.39 38.24 -7.78
C GLY A 517 -10.33 38.85 -9.19
N PHE A 518 -10.45 38.05 -10.25
CA PHE A 518 -10.26 38.54 -11.63
C PHE A 518 -11.39 39.46 -12.14
N PRO A 519 -12.69 39.15 -11.93
CA PRO A 519 -13.77 40.07 -12.30
C PRO A 519 -13.63 41.46 -11.67
N LEU A 520 -13.16 41.55 -10.43
CA LEU A 520 -13.07 42.78 -9.64
C LEU A 520 -12.23 43.90 -10.29
N PHE A 521 -11.27 43.56 -11.15
CA PHE A 521 -10.46 44.54 -11.90
C PHE A 521 -10.84 44.64 -13.38
N ALA A 522 -11.75 43.80 -13.87
CA ALA A 522 -12.08 43.71 -15.30
C ALA A 522 -12.66 45.02 -15.87
N PRO A 523 -13.60 45.72 -15.21
CA PRO A 523 -14.10 47.02 -15.69
C PRO A 523 -12.98 48.04 -15.87
N TYR A 524 -12.16 48.25 -14.85
CA TYR A 524 -11.01 49.18 -14.89
C TYR A 524 -9.99 48.82 -15.97
N MET A 525 -9.69 47.52 -16.15
CA MET A 525 -8.75 47.05 -17.17
C MET A 525 -9.29 47.32 -18.59
N PHE A 526 -10.55 46.99 -18.88
CA PHE A 526 -11.14 47.25 -20.19
C PHE A 526 -11.41 48.74 -20.44
N LYS A 527 -11.67 49.53 -19.39
CA LYS A 527 -11.79 50.99 -19.46
C LYS A 527 -10.46 51.69 -19.78
N ALA A 528 -9.33 51.10 -19.39
CA ALA A 528 -8.00 51.64 -19.62
C ALA A 528 -7.27 51.08 -20.87
N LEU A 529 -7.56 49.83 -21.26
CA LEU A 529 -6.86 49.13 -22.37
C LEU A 529 -7.77 48.72 -23.53
N HIS A 530 -9.09 48.86 -23.38
CA HIS A 530 -10.11 48.32 -24.28
C HIS A 530 -10.00 46.78 -24.47
N TYR A 531 -10.92 46.18 -25.23
CA TYR A 531 -10.96 44.73 -25.43
C TYR A 531 -9.71 44.19 -26.15
N GLY A 532 -9.12 44.96 -27.06
CA GLY A 532 -7.93 44.56 -27.83
C GLY A 532 -6.68 44.39 -26.95
N TRP A 533 -6.22 45.46 -26.29
CA TRP A 533 -5.02 45.39 -25.46
C TRP A 533 -5.27 44.73 -24.10
N GLY A 534 -6.47 44.82 -23.52
CA GLY A 534 -6.83 44.09 -22.29
C GLY A 534 -6.68 42.57 -22.47
N ASN A 535 -7.27 42.00 -23.51
CA ASN A 535 -7.10 40.57 -23.81
C ASN A 535 -5.69 40.22 -24.30
N SER A 536 -5.00 41.13 -24.98
CA SER A 536 -3.60 40.91 -25.39
C SER A 536 -2.66 40.81 -24.19
N LEU A 537 -2.81 41.69 -23.18
CA LEU A 537 -2.06 41.61 -21.92
C LEU A 537 -2.29 40.26 -21.23
N MET A 538 -3.55 39.83 -21.16
CA MET A 538 -3.90 38.52 -20.61
C MET A 538 -3.33 37.36 -21.44
N ALA A 539 -3.29 37.47 -22.76
CA ALA A 539 -2.67 36.48 -23.64
C ALA A 539 -1.14 36.41 -23.44
N PHE A 540 -0.45 37.54 -23.24
CA PHE A 540 0.99 37.54 -22.94
C PHE A 540 1.31 36.91 -21.58
N VAL A 541 0.50 37.15 -20.55
CA VAL A 541 0.65 36.48 -19.24
C VAL A 541 0.28 34.99 -19.34
N ALA A 542 -0.73 34.63 -20.14
CA ALA A 542 -1.07 33.24 -20.46
C ALA A 542 0.11 32.50 -21.13
N ILE A 543 0.84 33.15 -22.04
CA ILE A 543 2.08 32.61 -22.63
C ILE A 543 3.16 32.47 -21.54
N GLY A 544 3.42 33.53 -20.77
CA GLY A 544 4.48 33.56 -19.76
C GLY A 544 4.33 32.53 -18.63
N ILE A 545 3.11 32.21 -18.21
CA ILE A 545 2.81 31.16 -17.22
C ILE A 545 2.64 29.80 -17.91
N GLY A 546 1.85 29.76 -18.99
CA GLY A 546 1.33 28.54 -19.59
C GLY A 546 2.27 27.80 -20.52
N PHE A 547 3.19 28.48 -21.22
CA PHE A 547 4.15 27.80 -22.11
C PHE A 547 5.29 27.14 -21.33
N PRO A 548 5.91 27.78 -20.30
CA PRO A 548 6.96 27.13 -19.52
C PRO A 548 6.48 25.92 -18.73
N ALA A 549 5.26 25.94 -18.18
CA ALA A 549 4.78 24.87 -17.29
C ALA A 549 4.85 23.45 -17.91
N PRO A 550 4.23 23.13 -19.07
CA PRO A 550 4.31 21.81 -19.68
C PRO A 550 5.72 21.45 -20.16
N VAL A 551 6.52 22.43 -20.61
CA VAL A 551 7.90 22.20 -21.09
C VAL A 551 8.85 21.87 -19.94
N LEU A 552 8.75 22.61 -18.83
CA LEU A 552 9.53 22.35 -17.61
C LEU A 552 9.11 21.04 -16.96
N LEU A 553 7.83 20.67 -16.97
CA LEU A 553 7.37 19.38 -16.47
C LEU A 553 7.80 18.22 -17.39
N TRP A 554 7.76 18.38 -18.72
CA TRP A 554 8.29 17.35 -19.64
C TRP A 554 9.80 17.13 -19.47
N LYS A 555 10.58 18.21 -19.28
CA LYS A 555 12.06 18.14 -19.19
C LYS A 555 12.59 17.84 -17.79
N TYR A 556 11.92 18.32 -16.74
CA TYR A 556 12.40 18.27 -15.35
C TYR A 556 11.40 17.64 -14.37
N GLY A 557 10.19 17.25 -14.80
CA GLY A 557 9.16 16.65 -13.95
C GLY A 557 9.67 15.50 -13.11
N ALA A 558 10.36 14.53 -13.72
CA ALA A 558 10.93 13.38 -13.01
C ALA A 558 11.96 13.78 -11.93
N LYS A 559 12.73 14.86 -12.14
CA LYS A 559 13.65 15.41 -11.12
C LYS A 559 12.88 16.10 -10.00
N LEU A 560 11.88 16.92 -10.33
CA LEU A 560 11.03 17.61 -9.36
C LEU A 560 10.18 16.63 -8.53
N ARG A 561 9.76 15.49 -9.11
CA ARG A 561 9.10 14.39 -8.40
C ARG A 561 10.07 13.68 -7.45
N LYS A 562 11.29 13.36 -7.89
CA LYS A 562 12.36 12.79 -7.02
C LYS A 562 12.74 13.70 -5.84
N MET A 563 12.67 15.02 -6.02
CA MET A 563 12.92 16.01 -4.95
C MET A 563 11.71 16.25 -4.03
N SER A 564 10.57 15.61 -4.28
CA SER A 564 9.32 15.86 -3.56
C SER A 564 8.99 14.73 -2.58
N PRO A 565 9.00 14.97 -1.25
CA PRO A 565 8.63 13.95 -0.26
C PRO A 565 7.14 13.55 -0.29
N TYR A 566 6.32 14.21 -1.12
CA TYR A 566 4.90 13.89 -1.32
C TYR A 566 4.61 13.26 -2.70
N ALA A 567 5.49 13.42 -3.71
CA ALA A 567 5.32 12.84 -5.06
C ALA A 567 5.93 11.44 -5.22
N ALA A 568 6.45 10.85 -4.14
CA ALA A 568 7.01 9.49 -4.09
C ALA A 568 5.93 8.38 -4.21
N GLY A 569 4.91 8.60 -5.03
CA GLY A 569 3.77 7.71 -5.24
C GLY A 569 3.74 7.00 -6.61
N LEU A 570 4.69 7.30 -7.51
CA LEU A 570 4.78 6.69 -8.85
C LEU A 570 6.21 6.35 -9.32
N GLN A 571 7.10 6.01 -8.37
CA GLN A 571 8.30 5.20 -8.67
C GLN A 571 8.11 3.71 -8.31
N ALA A 572 6.95 3.35 -7.75
CA ALA A 572 6.59 2.00 -7.28
C ALA A 572 6.40 0.94 -8.40
N LEU A 573 6.70 1.28 -9.66
CA LEU A 573 6.76 0.35 -10.80
C LEU A 573 8.20 0.18 -11.34
N SER A 574 9.21 0.65 -10.61
CA SER A 574 10.63 0.35 -10.85
C SER A 574 11.47 0.33 -9.56
N SER A 575 10.81 0.29 -8.39
CA SER A 575 11.42 -0.14 -7.13
C SER A 575 11.56 -1.67 -7.15
N VAL A 576 12.70 -2.30 -6.83
CA VAL A 576 13.84 -1.82 -6.02
C VAL A 576 13.31 -1.10 -4.79
N VAL A 577 12.68 -1.86 -3.90
CA VAL A 577 12.23 -1.36 -2.60
C VAL A 577 13.48 -0.83 -1.89
N VAL A 578 13.39 0.38 -1.33
CA VAL A 578 14.56 1.05 -0.74
C VAL A 578 14.91 0.35 0.56
N ALA A 579 15.86 -0.57 0.48
CA ALA A 579 16.56 -1.17 1.62
C ALA A 579 17.44 -0.11 2.32
N LEU A 580 18.17 -0.54 3.35
CA LEU A 580 19.49 0.04 3.63
C LEU A 580 20.38 -0.16 2.39
N ASP A 581 20.47 0.83 1.51
CA ASP A 581 21.30 0.80 0.30
C ASP A 581 22.80 0.99 0.63
N ASN A 582 23.36 0.06 1.40
CA ASN A 582 24.79 -0.07 1.68
C ASN A 582 25.49 -1.04 0.71
N GLY A 583 24.79 -1.52 -0.32
CA GLY A 583 25.29 -2.50 -1.29
C GLY A 583 25.50 -3.93 -0.75
N LEU A 584 25.07 -4.23 0.49
CA LEU A 584 25.19 -5.54 1.12
C LEU A 584 23.87 -6.31 1.13
N ALA A 585 23.94 -7.61 1.40
CA ALA A 585 22.80 -8.52 1.47
C ALA A 585 21.84 -8.48 0.25
N VAL A 586 22.35 -8.23 -0.96
CA VAL A 586 21.55 -8.27 -2.21
C VAL A 586 20.84 -9.62 -2.37
N THR A 587 21.49 -10.70 -1.90
CA THR A 587 20.88 -12.00 -1.56
C THR A 587 21.04 -12.24 -0.05
N PRO A 588 20.28 -13.17 0.57
CA PRO A 588 20.42 -13.49 2.00
C PRO A 588 21.85 -13.96 2.32
N GLN A 589 22.40 -13.53 3.46
CA GLN A 589 23.76 -13.92 3.84
C GLN A 589 23.88 -15.44 4.08
N LEU A 590 25.01 -15.99 3.66
CA LEU A 590 25.44 -17.36 3.93
C LEU A 590 26.69 -17.31 4.82
N GLY A 591 26.72 -18.10 5.90
CA GLY A 591 27.86 -18.09 6.82
C GLY A 591 27.79 -19.14 7.93
N TRP A 592 28.55 -18.91 8.99
CA TRP A 592 28.60 -19.74 10.19
C TRP A 592 28.67 -18.87 11.45
N ASN A 593 28.12 -19.36 12.55
CA ASN A 593 28.07 -18.67 13.85
C ASN A 593 28.49 -19.60 15.00
N THR A 594 29.23 -19.06 15.98
CA THR A 594 29.79 -19.84 17.11
C THR A 594 28.77 -20.35 18.13
N TRP A 595 27.58 -19.75 18.23
CA TRP A 595 26.75 -19.80 19.44
C TRP A 595 26.27 -21.21 19.81
N ASN A 596 25.53 -21.90 18.93
CA ASN A 596 24.85 -23.14 19.31
C ASN A 596 25.81 -24.30 19.65
N SER A 597 27.02 -24.34 19.06
CA SER A 597 28.02 -25.38 19.37
C SER A 597 28.98 -25.03 20.51
N PHE A 598 29.27 -23.74 20.75
CA PHE A 598 30.34 -23.34 21.68
C PHE A 598 29.88 -22.43 22.82
N ALA A 599 28.78 -21.70 22.66
CA ALA A 599 28.35 -20.62 23.55
C ALA A 599 29.54 -19.73 23.96
N CYS A 600 29.70 -19.42 25.25
CA CYS A 600 30.84 -18.64 25.75
C CYS A 600 32.23 -19.32 25.62
N SER A 601 32.33 -20.56 25.14
CA SER A 601 33.59 -21.32 25.00
C SER A 601 34.38 -20.97 23.73
N LEU A 602 33.85 -20.06 22.89
CA LEU A 602 34.55 -19.55 21.71
C LEU A 602 35.93 -18.96 22.05
N ASN A 603 36.88 -19.14 21.14
CA ASN A 603 38.24 -18.61 21.22
C ASN A 603 38.87 -18.59 19.83
N GLU A 604 40.00 -17.91 19.68
CA GLU A 604 40.70 -17.70 18.41
C GLU A 604 40.95 -19.03 17.66
N THR A 605 41.39 -20.09 18.36
CA THR A 605 41.67 -21.41 17.78
C THR A 605 40.41 -22.08 17.24
N VAL A 606 39.30 -22.05 18.00
CA VAL A 606 38.00 -22.61 17.55
C VAL A 606 37.54 -21.95 16.25
N ILE A 607 37.65 -20.62 16.16
CA ILE A 607 37.18 -19.83 15.02
C ILE A 607 38.08 -20.03 13.80
N LEU A 608 39.40 -20.11 13.99
CA LEU A 608 40.35 -20.42 12.91
C LEU A 608 40.15 -21.84 12.38
N ASN A 609 40.06 -22.85 13.25
CA ASN A 609 39.80 -24.23 12.84
C ASN A 609 38.48 -24.36 12.06
N ALA A 610 37.42 -23.65 12.48
CA ALA A 610 36.15 -23.63 11.76
C ALA A 610 36.28 -22.96 10.39
N ALA A 611 36.97 -21.81 10.30
CA ALA A 611 37.19 -21.09 9.04
C ALA A 611 38.04 -21.89 8.03
N GLU A 612 39.15 -22.50 8.48
CA GLU A 612 40.00 -23.38 7.66
C GLU A 612 39.18 -24.56 7.12
N ARG A 613 38.34 -25.18 7.95
CA ARG A 613 37.50 -26.32 7.58
C ARG A 613 36.35 -25.93 6.64
N ILE A 614 35.78 -24.74 6.78
CA ILE A 614 34.80 -24.14 5.85
C ILE A 614 35.42 -23.90 4.46
N VAL A 615 36.69 -23.51 4.38
CA VAL A 615 37.41 -23.44 3.10
C VAL A 615 37.70 -24.85 2.56
N ALA A 616 38.26 -25.74 3.36
CA ALA A 616 38.68 -27.08 2.92
C ALA A 616 37.51 -27.92 2.39
N LEU A 617 36.36 -27.91 3.08
CA LEU A 617 35.15 -28.62 2.66
C LEU A 617 34.45 -27.95 1.47
N GLY A 618 34.83 -26.74 1.07
CA GLY A 618 34.27 -26.02 -0.08
C GLY A 618 33.02 -25.17 0.20
N PHE A 619 32.59 -25.03 1.45
CA PHE A 619 31.46 -24.17 1.82
C PHE A 619 31.66 -22.73 1.34
N LYS A 620 32.90 -22.21 1.41
CA LYS A 620 33.26 -20.89 0.87
C LYS A 620 32.91 -20.74 -0.62
N ASP A 621 33.19 -21.74 -1.45
CA ASP A 621 32.89 -21.68 -2.90
C ASP A 621 31.39 -21.59 -3.15
N LEU A 622 30.59 -22.24 -2.31
CA LEU A 622 29.12 -22.20 -2.34
C LEU A 622 28.53 -20.88 -1.82
N GLY A 623 29.36 -19.96 -1.33
CA GLY A 623 28.99 -18.61 -0.91
C GLY A 623 28.93 -18.39 0.60
N TYR A 624 29.17 -19.42 1.43
CA TYR A 624 29.25 -19.29 2.89
C TYR A 624 30.51 -18.52 3.29
N GLU A 625 30.43 -17.19 3.22
CA GLU A 625 31.58 -16.29 3.35
C GLU A 625 31.72 -15.63 4.73
N TYR A 626 30.67 -15.58 5.55
CA TYR A 626 30.68 -14.90 6.86
C TYR A 626 31.00 -15.85 8.03
N ILE A 627 32.00 -15.52 8.84
CA ILE A 627 32.38 -16.20 10.09
C ILE A 627 32.02 -15.29 11.27
N VAL A 628 30.86 -15.52 11.91
CA VAL A 628 30.30 -14.64 12.94
C VAL A 628 30.68 -15.11 14.34
N LEU A 629 31.43 -14.27 15.06
CA LEU A 629 31.65 -14.40 16.49
C LEU A 629 30.40 -13.92 17.23
N ASP A 630 29.85 -14.78 18.08
CA ASP A 630 28.69 -14.45 18.93
C ASP A 630 29.11 -13.91 20.31
N ASP A 631 28.22 -13.94 21.30
CA ASP A 631 28.46 -13.37 22.64
C ASP A 631 29.69 -13.95 23.38
N CYS A 632 30.07 -13.31 24.49
CA CYS A 632 31.15 -13.68 25.39
C CYS A 632 32.59 -13.50 24.84
N TRP A 633 32.79 -12.69 23.79
CA TRP A 633 34.12 -12.42 23.21
C TRP A 633 34.93 -11.33 23.93
N SER A 634 34.28 -10.44 24.68
CA SER A 634 34.90 -9.24 25.28
C SER A 634 35.26 -9.42 26.76
N ALA A 635 36.09 -8.50 27.29
CA ALA A 635 36.48 -8.39 28.70
C ALA A 635 36.01 -7.06 29.33
N GLY A 636 34.93 -6.46 28.80
CA GLY A 636 34.42 -5.17 29.25
C GLY A 636 34.99 -3.99 28.46
N ARG A 637 35.10 -2.81 29.09
CA ARG A 637 35.55 -1.55 28.48
C ARG A 637 36.79 -0.98 29.17
N ASN A 638 37.63 -0.29 28.40
CA ASN A 638 38.78 0.46 28.93
C ASN A 638 38.35 1.82 29.52
N SER A 639 39.29 2.55 30.12
CA SER A 639 39.06 3.87 30.72
C SER A 639 38.62 4.96 29.73
N SER A 640 38.82 4.76 28.43
CA SER A 640 38.30 5.64 27.36
C SER A 640 36.90 5.22 26.87
N GLY A 641 36.38 4.10 27.35
CA GLY A 641 35.05 3.57 27.04
C GLY A 641 34.98 2.65 25.82
N TYR A 642 36.10 2.25 25.21
CA TYR A 642 36.11 1.26 24.12
C TYR A 642 36.08 -0.17 24.67
N LEU A 643 35.42 -1.09 23.96
CA LEU A 643 35.45 -2.52 24.26
C LEU A 643 36.88 -3.08 24.18
N ILE A 644 37.19 -4.05 25.05
CA ILE A 644 38.44 -4.82 25.05
C ILE A 644 38.07 -6.29 24.74
N PRO A 645 38.77 -7.00 23.83
CA PRO A 645 38.59 -8.44 23.71
C PRO A 645 39.17 -9.20 24.90
N ASP A 646 38.66 -10.39 25.20
CA ASP A 646 39.27 -11.27 26.21
C ASP A 646 40.62 -11.81 25.70
N GLY A 647 41.72 -11.28 26.21
CA GLY A 647 43.08 -11.67 25.84
C GLY A 647 43.45 -13.13 26.16
N THR A 648 42.64 -13.84 26.94
CA THR A 648 42.76 -15.29 27.17
C THR A 648 42.19 -16.08 25.99
N LYS A 649 41.09 -15.59 25.40
CA LYS A 649 40.40 -16.19 24.26
C LYS A 649 40.98 -15.73 22.92
N PHE A 650 41.48 -14.50 22.87
CA PHE A 650 41.97 -13.80 21.68
C PHE A 650 43.35 -13.17 21.96
N PRO A 651 44.40 -13.99 22.17
CA PRO A 651 45.73 -13.48 22.51
C PRO A 651 46.36 -12.60 21.42
N ASN A 652 45.92 -12.73 20.15
CA ASN A 652 46.36 -11.86 19.05
C ASN A 652 45.38 -10.69 18.76
N GLY A 653 44.34 -10.50 19.58
CA GLY A 653 43.30 -9.51 19.35
C GLY A 653 42.33 -9.86 18.21
N ILE A 654 41.22 -9.13 18.13
CA ILE A 654 40.18 -9.35 17.11
C ILE A 654 40.63 -8.86 15.73
N ASP A 655 41.47 -7.83 15.64
CA ASP A 655 42.08 -7.41 14.37
C ASP A 655 43.11 -8.43 13.86
N GLY A 656 43.86 -9.09 14.76
CA GLY A 656 44.74 -10.21 14.43
C GLY A 656 43.98 -11.41 13.88
N LEU A 657 42.83 -11.73 14.48
CA LEU A 657 41.91 -12.75 13.97
C LEU A 657 41.27 -12.34 12.62
N ALA A 658 40.77 -11.11 12.49
CA ALA A 658 40.17 -10.58 11.26
C ALA A 658 41.14 -10.71 10.07
N LYS A 659 42.41 -10.32 10.25
CA LYS A 659 43.46 -10.45 9.22
C LYS A 659 43.67 -11.90 8.76
N LYS A 660 43.54 -12.89 9.66
CA LYS A 660 43.61 -14.32 9.32
C LYS A 660 42.38 -14.79 8.54
N ILE A 661 41.18 -14.38 8.95
CA ILE A 661 39.91 -14.69 8.25
C ILE A 661 39.89 -14.08 6.84
N HIS A 662 40.29 -12.80 6.71
CA HIS A 662 40.48 -12.14 5.41
C HIS A 662 41.58 -12.78 4.56
N GLY A 663 42.66 -13.28 5.18
CA GLY A 663 43.71 -14.04 4.49
C GLY A 663 43.21 -15.35 3.87
N MET A 664 42.22 -16.00 4.49
CA MET A 664 41.48 -17.13 3.90
C MET A 664 40.44 -16.70 2.85
N GLY A 665 40.28 -15.40 2.61
CA GLY A 665 39.27 -14.81 1.73
C GLY A 665 37.84 -15.03 2.22
N LEU A 666 37.67 -15.15 3.54
CA LEU A 666 36.38 -15.12 4.24
C LEU A 666 36.16 -13.72 4.83
N LYS A 667 34.97 -13.48 5.36
CA LYS A 667 34.57 -12.27 6.10
C LYS A 667 34.38 -12.58 7.57
N ILE A 668 34.63 -11.62 8.45
CA ILE A 668 34.47 -11.77 9.89
C ILE A 668 33.28 -10.96 10.41
N GLY A 669 32.45 -11.58 11.25
CA GLY A 669 31.35 -10.93 11.95
C GLY A 669 31.59 -10.86 13.45
N ILE A 670 30.98 -9.88 14.10
CA ILE A 670 31.00 -9.72 15.55
C ILE A 670 29.57 -9.57 16.10
N TYR A 671 29.45 -9.65 17.41
CA TYR A 671 28.20 -9.54 18.14
C TYR A 671 28.26 -8.44 19.21
N SER A 672 27.14 -7.74 19.41
CA SER A 672 26.86 -6.94 20.59
C SER A 672 25.35 -6.85 20.81
N SER A 673 24.90 -6.14 21.85
CA SER A 673 23.49 -5.84 22.11
C SER A 673 23.18 -4.35 22.01
N ALA A 674 22.00 -4.02 21.49
CA ALA A 674 21.32 -2.74 21.60
C ALA A 674 20.78 -2.52 23.03
N GLY A 675 21.65 -2.68 24.03
CA GLY A 675 21.39 -2.56 25.45
C GLY A 675 22.68 -2.30 26.22
N THR A 676 22.58 -2.11 27.54
CA THR A 676 23.76 -1.85 28.39
C THR A 676 24.62 -3.09 28.61
N LEU A 677 24.03 -4.28 28.44
CA LEU A 677 24.67 -5.58 28.54
C LEU A 677 24.25 -6.48 27.37
N THR A 678 25.09 -7.46 27.05
CA THR A 678 24.71 -8.57 26.17
C THR A 678 23.84 -9.61 26.89
N CYS A 679 23.31 -10.60 26.18
CA CYS A 679 22.48 -11.64 26.80
C CYS A 679 23.27 -12.49 27.83
N ALA A 680 24.55 -12.80 27.55
CA ALA A 680 25.48 -13.41 28.49
C ALA A 680 26.11 -12.43 29.50
N ARG A 681 25.62 -11.18 29.54
CA ARG A 681 25.99 -10.11 30.50
C ARG A 681 27.40 -9.54 30.36
N TYR A 682 27.95 -9.57 29.15
CA TYR A 682 29.13 -8.78 28.77
C TYR A 682 28.69 -7.33 28.46
N ALA A 683 29.65 -6.41 28.24
CA ALA A 683 29.33 -5.01 27.97
C ALA A 683 28.60 -4.83 26.62
N GLY A 684 27.36 -4.31 26.66
CA GLY A 684 26.58 -3.96 25.46
C GLY A 684 26.92 -2.55 24.94
N SER A 685 26.32 -2.16 23.82
CA SER A 685 26.70 -0.97 23.05
C SER A 685 25.74 0.22 23.17
N LEU A 686 24.66 0.14 23.95
CA LEU A 686 23.72 1.25 24.12
C LEU A 686 24.40 2.48 24.75
N GLY A 687 24.38 3.61 24.06
CA GLY A 687 25.10 4.84 24.43
C GLY A 687 26.61 4.83 24.12
N TYR A 688 27.11 3.81 23.41
CA TYR A 688 28.50 3.64 22.99
C TYR A 688 28.63 3.37 21.47
N GLU A 689 27.54 3.54 20.71
CA GLU A 689 27.37 3.07 19.33
C GLU A 689 28.48 3.57 18.40
N GLU A 690 28.80 4.87 18.45
CA GLU A 690 29.87 5.45 17.62
C GLU A 690 31.24 4.85 17.94
N LYS A 691 31.58 4.68 19.22
CA LYS A 691 32.89 4.14 19.64
C LYS A 691 33.05 2.68 19.26
N ASP A 692 31.99 1.91 19.41
CA ASP A 692 32.02 0.48 19.10
C ASP A 692 32.03 0.24 17.58
N ALA A 693 31.25 1.01 16.80
CA ALA A 693 31.31 0.99 15.35
C ALA A 693 32.70 1.40 14.82
N GLU A 694 33.27 2.51 15.30
CA GLU A 694 34.62 2.96 14.94
C GLU A 694 35.69 1.91 15.28
N LEU A 695 35.56 1.23 16.44
CA LEU A 695 36.43 0.14 16.85
C LEU A 695 36.32 -1.08 15.93
N TRP A 696 35.11 -1.55 15.63
CA TRP A 696 34.88 -2.70 14.75
C TRP A 696 35.34 -2.42 13.31
N ALA A 697 35.13 -1.20 12.82
CA ALA A 697 35.67 -0.77 11.53
C ALA A 697 37.22 -0.76 11.53
N SER A 698 37.85 -0.35 12.62
CA SER A 698 39.32 -0.37 12.78
C SER A 698 39.91 -1.79 12.81
N TRP A 699 39.17 -2.76 13.35
CA TRP A 699 39.55 -4.18 13.35
C TRP A 699 39.26 -4.88 12.02
N GLY A 700 38.45 -4.28 11.15
CA GLY A 700 38.08 -4.85 9.86
C GLY A 700 36.85 -5.78 9.91
N ILE A 701 35.95 -5.60 10.87
CA ILE A 701 34.68 -6.36 10.92
C ILE A 701 33.83 -6.10 9.66
N ASP A 702 33.17 -7.14 9.14
CA ASP A 702 32.35 -7.12 7.92
C ASP A 702 30.84 -7.34 8.20
N TYR A 703 30.48 -7.73 9.42
CA TYR A 703 29.14 -8.12 9.84
C TYR A 703 28.91 -7.82 11.33
N LEU A 704 27.73 -7.34 11.70
CA LEU A 704 27.30 -7.19 13.10
C LEU A 704 25.97 -7.89 13.34
N LYS A 705 25.93 -8.87 14.26
CA LYS A 705 24.70 -9.31 14.93
C LYS A 705 24.44 -8.38 16.11
N TYR A 706 23.28 -7.74 16.15
CA TYR A 706 22.97 -6.71 17.16
C TYR A 706 21.69 -7.02 17.94
N ASP A 707 21.86 -7.52 19.15
CA ASP A 707 20.84 -8.07 20.04
C ASP A 707 19.91 -7.02 20.68
N ASN A 708 18.93 -7.45 21.49
CA ASN A 708 17.96 -6.62 22.20
C ASN A 708 18.03 -6.76 23.74
N CYS A 709 18.84 -7.69 24.26
CA CYS A 709 19.02 -7.87 25.71
C CYS A 709 19.43 -6.57 26.43
N TYR A 710 18.82 -6.31 27.60
CA TYR A 710 19.14 -5.18 28.49
C TYR A 710 19.00 -3.77 27.87
N ASN A 711 18.04 -3.59 26.96
CA ASN A 711 17.67 -2.34 26.28
C ASN A 711 17.12 -1.17 27.15
N GLN A 712 17.13 -1.29 28.48
CA GLN A 712 16.64 -0.28 29.44
C GLN A 712 15.16 0.15 29.29
N GLY A 713 14.34 -0.62 28.57
CA GLY A 713 12.94 -0.28 28.30
C GLY A 713 12.75 0.57 27.02
N GLU A 714 13.77 0.71 26.19
CA GLU A 714 13.68 1.37 24.88
C GLU A 714 13.05 0.44 23.80
N GLU A 715 11.93 -0.19 24.14
CA GLU A 715 11.10 -1.04 23.26
C GLU A 715 9.60 -0.92 23.61
N GLY A 716 8.74 -1.67 22.93
CA GLY A 716 7.29 -1.66 23.14
C GLY A 716 6.54 -0.63 22.31
N THR A 717 7.26 0.11 21.44
CA THR A 717 6.68 0.75 20.26
C THR A 717 7.67 0.71 19.08
N PRO A 718 7.18 0.62 17.82
CA PRO A 718 8.05 0.66 16.63
C PRO A 718 8.98 1.87 16.55
N LYS A 719 8.65 2.98 17.21
CA LYS A 719 9.48 4.19 17.23
C LYS A 719 10.67 4.05 18.19
N LEU A 720 10.48 3.50 19.39
CA LEU A 720 11.56 3.29 20.35
C LEU A 720 12.59 2.30 19.80
N SER A 721 12.11 1.14 19.35
CA SER A 721 12.97 0.13 18.72
C SER A 721 13.62 0.65 17.43
N TYR A 722 12.91 1.39 16.56
CA TYR A 722 13.54 2.04 15.40
C TYR A 722 14.68 2.97 15.81
N ASP A 723 14.48 3.89 16.75
CA ASP A 723 15.49 4.91 17.07
C ASP A 723 16.77 4.28 17.65
N ARG A 724 16.62 3.30 18.54
CA ARG A 724 17.73 2.57 19.16
C ARG A 724 18.52 1.72 18.15
N TYR A 725 17.85 1.02 17.23
CA TYR A 725 18.54 0.28 16.16
C TYR A 725 19.12 1.21 15.07
N ASN A 726 18.47 2.33 14.79
CA ASN A 726 18.96 3.34 13.85
C ASN A 726 20.19 4.08 14.37
N ALA A 727 20.36 4.27 15.68
CA ALA A 727 21.56 4.86 16.27
C ALA A 727 22.83 4.07 15.88
N MET A 728 22.81 2.74 16.04
CA MET A 728 23.91 1.87 15.60
C MET A 728 24.01 1.79 14.07
N GLY A 729 22.89 1.75 13.34
CA GLY A 729 22.93 1.79 11.86
C GLY A 729 23.60 3.06 11.30
N GLN A 730 23.38 4.22 11.95
CA GLN A 730 24.05 5.48 11.63
C GLN A 730 25.53 5.46 12.05
N ALA A 731 25.85 4.92 13.22
CA ALA A 731 27.23 4.77 13.70
C ALA A 731 28.07 3.90 12.75
N LEU A 732 27.56 2.74 12.31
CA LEU A 732 28.23 1.88 11.32
C LEU A 732 28.48 2.63 10.01
N ASN A 733 27.47 3.30 9.47
CA ASN A 733 27.58 4.06 8.22
C ASN A 733 28.61 5.22 8.32
N LYS A 734 28.66 5.91 9.47
CA LYS A 734 29.64 6.97 9.78
C LYS A 734 31.10 6.51 9.65
N THR A 735 31.39 5.23 9.88
CA THR A 735 32.76 4.68 9.74
C THR A 735 33.27 4.63 8.30
N GLY A 736 32.37 4.64 7.30
CA GLY A 736 32.71 4.42 5.90
C GLY A 736 33.11 2.98 5.54
N ARG A 737 33.16 2.03 6.49
CA ARG A 737 33.34 0.61 6.20
C ARG A 737 31.98 -0.05 5.91
N PRO A 738 31.82 -0.80 4.80
CA PRO A 738 30.64 -1.63 4.59
C PRO A 738 30.60 -2.77 5.62
N ILE A 739 29.64 -2.71 6.54
CA ILE A 739 29.36 -3.73 7.55
C ILE A 739 27.91 -4.18 7.38
N LEU A 740 27.69 -5.50 7.21
CA LEU A 740 26.35 -6.06 7.10
C LEU A 740 25.69 -6.01 8.48
N TYR A 741 24.59 -5.28 8.60
CA TYR A 741 23.93 -5.05 9.87
C TYR A 741 22.71 -5.96 10.05
N SER A 742 22.80 -6.90 10.99
CA SER A 742 21.78 -7.92 11.28
C SER A 742 21.17 -7.67 12.66
N MET A 743 19.96 -7.11 12.69
CA MET A 743 19.22 -6.90 13.92
C MET A 743 18.75 -8.22 14.54
N CYS A 744 18.89 -8.34 15.85
CA CYS A 744 18.47 -9.49 16.64
C CYS A 744 17.50 -9.03 17.74
N ASN A 745 16.31 -8.57 17.32
CA ASN A 745 15.24 -8.09 18.23
C ASN A 745 14.00 -9.01 18.27
N TRP A 746 14.13 -10.22 17.73
CA TRP A 746 13.16 -11.32 17.88
C TRP A 746 11.73 -11.04 17.40
N GLY A 747 11.54 -10.09 16.48
CA GLY A 747 10.22 -9.64 16.03
C GLY A 747 9.57 -8.56 16.90
N SER A 748 10.23 -8.13 18.00
CA SER A 748 9.73 -7.08 18.89
C SER A 748 9.40 -5.79 18.11
N ASP A 749 8.23 -5.22 18.38
CA ASP A 749 7.68 -4.04 17.67
C ASP A 749 7.54 -4.16 16.13
N GLY A 750 7.62 -5.37 15.56
CA GLY A 750 7.42 -5.60 14.13
C GLY A 750 8.51 -5.01 13.22
N PRO A 751 9.77 -5.49 13.32
CA PRO A 751 10.93 -4.94 12.62
C PRO A 751 10.76 -4.94 11.09
N TRP A 752 10.02 -5.88 10.53
CA TRP A 752 9.64 -5.95 9.11
C TRP A 752 8.87 -4.71 8.59
N ASN A 753 8.50 -3.75 9.45
CA ASN A 753 7.93 -2.46 9.05
C ASN A 753 8.90 -1.26 9.16
N PHE A 754 10.03 -1.39 9.88
CA PHE A 754 10.91 -0.27 10.21
C PHE A 754 12.41 -0.55 10.04
N ALA A 755 12.84 -1.80 10.19
CA ALA A 755 14.24 -2.22 10.08
C ALA A 755 14.76 -2.19 8.65
N SER A 756 13.89 -2.37 7.66
CA SER A 756 14.29 -2.57 6.25
C SER A 756 15.03 -1.39 5.62
N THR A 757 14.88 -0.17 6.14
CA THR A 757 15.63 1.02 5.69
C THR A 757 16.90 1.29 6.50
N ILE A 758 17.13 0.56 7.60
CA ILE A 758 18.23 0.80 8.55
C ILE A 758 19.14 -0.39 8.79
N ALA A 759 18.75 -1.60 8.39
CA ALA A 759 19.47 -2.87 8.57
C ALA A 759 19.28 -3.81 7.37
N ASN A 760 20.18 -4.76 7.21
CA ASN A 760 20.17 -5.73 6.11
C ASN A 760 19.38 -7.01 6.42
N SER A 761 19.20 -7.35 7.70
CA SER A 761 18.31 -8.42 8.15
C SER A 761 17.81 -8.15 9.57
N TRP A 762 16.70 -8.77 9.94
CA TRP A 762 16.13 -8.67 11.29
C TRP A 762 15.50 -9.99 11.75
N ARG A 763 15.89 -10.48 12.92
CA ARG A 763 15.30 -11.67 13.57
C ARG A 763 13.81 -11.45 13.79
N THR A 764 12.96 -12.38 13.34
CA THR A 764 11.49 -12.23 13.39
C THR A 764 10.79 -13.05 14.48
N SER A 765 11.54 -13.84 15.24
CA SER A 765 11.06 -14.61 16.40
C SER A 765 12.13 -14.73 17.49
N GLY A 766 11.73 -15.19 18.68
CA GLY A 766 12.66 -15.76 19.67
C GLY A 766 13.50 -16.91 19.11
N ASP A 767 14.60 -17.22 19.80
CA ASP A 767 15.61 -18.16 19.30
C ASP A 767 15.07 -19.59 19.09
N LEU A 768 15.59 -20.28 18.08
CA LEU A 768 15.26 -21.67 17.77
C LEU A 768 15.66 -22.63 18.90
N LEU A 769 14.83 -23.63 19.14
CA LEU A 769 15.25 -24.90 19.72
C LEU A 769 15.54 -25.90 18.59
N ASN A 770 16.49 -26.81 18.82
CA ASN A 770 16.74 -27.93 17.92
C ASN A 770 15.67 -29.03 18.05
N THR A 771 14.42 -28.68 17.71
CA THR A 771 13.24 -29.56 17.75
C THR A 771 12.23 -29.15 16.68
N TRP A 772 11.63 -30.13 16.01
CA TRP A 772 10.73 -29.90 14.88
C TRP A 772 9.46 -29.11 15.22
N ASP A 773 8.65 -29.61 16.15
CA ASP A 773 7.29 -29.14 16.43
C ASP A 773 7.10 -28.64 17.89
N ARG A 774 7.80 -29.25 18.85
CA ARG A 774 7.69 -29.06 20.31
C ARG A 774 7.34 -27.63 20.76
N VAL A 775 6.23 -27.51 21.49
CA VAL A 775 5.91 -26.31 22.28
C VAL A 775 6.80 -26.24 23.53
N ASP A 776 7.34 -25.05 23.84
CA ASP A 776 8.08 -24.78 25.08
C ASP A 776 7.58 -23.46 25.70
N ALA A 777 7.41 -23.45 27.02
CA ALA A 777 6.87 -22.28 27.74
C ALA A 777 7.75 -21.02 27.64
N ASN A 778 9.03 -21.18 27.24
CA ASN A 778 9.94 -20.08 26.98
C ASN A 778 9.72 -19.41 25.62
N CYS A 779 8.94 -20.00 24.71
CA CYS A 779 8.50 -19.40 23.45
C CYS A 779 6.94 -19.34 23.42
N PRO A 780 6.31 -18.41 24.16
CA PRO A 780 4.88 -18.47 24.46
C PRO A 780 3.96 -18.08 23.27
N CYS A 781 4.45 -17.34 22.28
CA CYS A 781 3.67 -16.92 21.11
C CYS A 781 3.63 -18.02 20.03
N ALA A 782 2.48 -18.21 19.38
CA ALA A 782 2.32 -19.11 18.23
C ALA A 782 1.55 -18.46 17.07
N ASP A 783 1.71 -18.98 15.85
CA ASP A 783 1.04 -18.53 14.62
C ASP A 783 0.88 -16.98 14.52
N LEU A 784 -0.36 -16.47 14.63
CA LEU A 784 -0.70 -15.05 14.49
C LEU A 784 -0.14 -14.17 15.62
N ASP A 785 0.12 -14.72 16.81
CA ASP A 785 0.77 -13.96 17.89
C ASP A 785 2.16 -13.49 17.46
N GLY A 786 2.79 -14.16 16.50
CA GLY A 786 4.05 -13.74 15.88
C GLY A 786 4.02 -12.37 15.22
N LEU A 787 2.85 -11.80 14.93
CA LEU A 787 2.72 -10.44 14.39
C LEU A 787 2.81 -9.32 15.45
N ASP A 788 2.57 -9.64 16.73
CA ASP A 788 2.66 -8.66 17.83
C ASP A 788 3.12 -9.32 19.15
N CYS A 789 4.13 -10.19 19.06
CA CYS A 789 4.58 -11.02 20.18
C CYS A 789 5.31 -10.17 21.23
N LYS A 790 4.62 -9.85 22.32
CA LYS A 790 5.17 -9.04 23.44
C LYS A 790 6.27 -9.75 24.25
N THR A 791 6.37 -11.06 24.14
CA THR A 791 7.39 -11.88 24.81
C THR A 791 7.96 -12.92 23.83
N PRO A 792 8.82 -12.50 22.87
CA PRO A 792 9.37 -13.41 21.85
C PRO A 792 10.06 -14.65 22.41
N GLY A 793 10.80 -14.46 23.51
CA GLY A 793 11.40 -15.53 24.27
C GLY A 793 12.47 -16.29 23.49
N PHE A 794 12.59 -17.59 23.78
CA PHE A 794 13.58 -18.47 23.18
C PHE A 794 13.10 -19.93 23.25
N ARG A 795 13.79 -20.83 22.55
CA ARG A 795 13.44 -22.26 22.41
C ARG A 795 12.19 -22.51 21.55
N CYS A 796 11.97 -21.70 20.52
CA CYS A 796 10.89 -21.90 19.56
C CYS A 796 11.19 -23.09 18.63
N SER A 797 10.24 -23.99 18.39
CA SER A 797 10.44 -25.09 17.42
C SER A 797 10.48 -24.60 15.97
N VAL A 798 11.02 -25.43 15.06
CA VAL A 798 11.13 -25.11 13.62
C VAL A 798 9.77 -24.75 13.03
N LEU A 799 8.71 -25.52 13.32
CA LEU A 799 7.34 -25.23 12.89
C LEU A 799 6.75 -23.99 13.57
N ASN A 800 7.11 -23.69 14.82
CA ASN A 800 6.65 -22.47 15.51
C ASN A 800 7.23 -21.21 14.85
N VAL A 801 8.51 -21.21 14.48
CA VAL A 801 9.15 -20.10 13.75
C VAL A 801 8.57 -19.98 12.34
N LEU A 802 8.47 -21.09 11.61
CA LEU A 802 7.85 -21.12 10.27
C LEU A 802 6.43 -20.56 10.27
N ASN A 803 5.57 -20.99 11.21
CA ASN A 803 4.17 -20.54 11.25
C ASN A 803 4.03 -19.05 11.59
N LYS A 804 5.04 -18.41 12.19
CA LYS A 804 5.13 -16.95 12.34
C LYS A 804 5.59 -16.28 11.05
N ALA A 805 6.57 -16.87 10.36
CA ALA A 805 7.20 -16.34 9.14
C ALA A 805 6.21 -16.01 8.01
N VAL A 806 5.15 -16.82 7.87
CA VAL A 806 4.17 -16.75 6.77
C VAL A 806 3.45 -15.40 6.63
N TYR A 807 3.38 -14.58 7.68
CA TYR A 807 2.56 -13.37 7.69
C TYR A 807 3.27 -12.11 7.19
N TYR A 808 4.61 -12.11 7.12
CA TYR A 808 5.43 -10.96 6.73
C TYR A 808 6.42 -11.27 5.58
N VAL A 809 6.14 -12.30 4.77
CA VAL A 809 6.97 -12.67 3.60
C VAL A 809 7.13 -11.51 2.61
N SER A 810 6.09 -10.70 2.38
CA SER A 810 6.12 -9.50 1.53
C SER A 810 6.94 -8.32 2.07
N LYS A 811 7.70 -8.53 3.15
CA LYS A 811 8.60 -7.55 3.77
C LYS A 811 10.08 -7.89 3.58
N ALA A 812 10.39 -9.09 3.09
CA ALA A 812 11.73 -9.47 2.65
C ALA A 812 11.93 -9.08 1.18
N PHE A 813 13.11 -8.57 0.84
CA PHE A 813 13.50 -8.19 -0.53
C PHE A 813 15.03 -7.98 -0.62
N PRO A 814 15.62 -7.90 -1.83
CA PRO A 814 17.05 -7.66 -2.00
C PRO A 814 17.59 -6.50 -1.16
N GLY A 815 18.57 -6.80 -0.30
CA GLY A 815 19.17 -5.88 0.66
C GLY A 815 18.57 -5.90 2.08
N ALA A 816 17.43 -6.56 2.29
CA ALA A 816 16.61 -6.45 3.52
C ALA A 816 15.80 -7.73 3.81
N TRP A 817 16.26 -8.60 4.72
CA TRP A 817 15.71 -9.95 4.93
C TRP A 817 15.07 -10.19 6.31
N ASN A 818 13.96 -10.96 6.30
CA ASN A 818 13.45 -11.62 7.49
C ASN A 818 14.42 -12.73 7.92
N ASP A 819 14.94 -12.66 9.15
CA ASP A 819 15.84 -13.66 9.71
C ASP A 819 15.06 -14.63 10.61
N LEU A 820 15.02 -15.90 10.21
CA LEU A 820 14.31 -16.98 10.90
C LEU A 820 15.21 -17.71 11.94
N ASP A 821 16.34 -17.11 12.30
CA ASP A 821 17.38 -17.69 13.16
C ASP A 821 18.20 -18.81 12.49
N MET A 822 19.30 -19.17 13.16
CA MET A 822 20.38 -20.01 12.63
C MET A 822 19.96 -21.45 12.31
N LEU A 823 20.62 -22.06 11.32
CA LEU A 823 20.35 -23.44 10.92
C LEU A 823 20.72 -24.43 12.05
N GLN A 824 19.84 -25.40 12.26
CA GLN A 824 19.98 -26.47 13.26
C GLN A 824 20.34 -27.83 12.61
N VAL A 825 20.48 -27.85 11.28
CA VAL A 825 20.91 -29.00 10.48
C VAL A 825 22.24 -29.51 11.02
N GLY A 826 22.30 -30.78 11.46
CA GLY A 826 23.52 -31.38 12.00
C GLY A 826 23.90 -30.96 13.42
N ASN A 827 23.00 -30.34 14.17
CA ASN A 827 23.05 -30.30 15.63
C ASN A 827 22.18 -31.48 16.16
N GLU A 828 22.50 -32.07 17.31
CA GLU A 828 21.71 -33.19 17.88
C GLU A 828 20.26 -32.79 18.21
N GLY A 829 19.28 -33.27 17.46
CA GLY A 829 17.84 -33.01 17.73
C GLY A 829 16.87 -33.32 16.60
N LEU A 830 17.17 -32.86 15.38
CA LEU A 830 16.35 -33.15 14.18
C LEU A 830 16.72 -34.49 13.54
N GLN A 831 15.74 -35.17 12.96
CA GLN A 831 15.93 -36.27 12.01
C GLN A 831 16.40 -35.75 10.65
N ASP A 832 16.93 -36.63 9.79
CA ASP A 832 17.44 -36.27 8.46
C ASP A 832 16.38 -35.58 7.57
N GLU A 833 15.14 -36.11 7.55
CA GLU A 833 13.99 -35.52 6.84
C GLU A 833 13.59 -34.14 7.40
N GLU A 834 13.64 -33.98 8.72
CA GLU A 834 13.34 -32.71 9.41
C GLU A 834 14.42 -31.66 9.13
N ALA A 835 15.70 -32.08 9.03
CA ALA A 835 16.82 -31.23 8.67
C ALA A 835 16.79 -30.83 7.18
N VAL A 836 16.42 -31.75 6.29
CA VAL A 836 16.13 -31.49 4.86
C VAL A 836 14.98 -30.49 4.73
N ALA A 837 13.91 -30.65 5.52
CA ALA A 837 12.77 -29.73 5.52
C ALA A 837 13.14 -28.35 6.08
N HIS A 838 13.86 -28.27 7.20
CA HIS A 838 14.40 -27.04 7.79
C HIS A 838 15.22 -26.23 6.78
N MET A 839 16.24 -26.84 6.17
CA MET A 839 17.08 -26.23 5.14
C MET A 839 16.25 -25.73 3.95
N SER A 840 15.30 -26.54 3.48
CA SER A 840 14.42 -26.19 2.35
C SER A 840 13.53 -24.99 2.64
N LEU A 841 12.96 -24.92 3.85
CA LEU A 841 12.07 -23.85 4.27
C LEU A 841 12.83 -22.54 4.43
N TRP A 842 14.00 -22.55 5.10
CA TRP A 842 14.81 -21.35 5.29
C TRP A 842 15.30 -20.80 3.94
N ALA A 843 15.70 -21.67 3.00
CA ALA A 843 16.06 -21.28 1.63
C ALA A 843 14.86 -20.74 0.83
N ALA A 844 13.67 -21.34 0.94
CA ALA A 844 12.46 -20.89 0.25
C ALA A 844 11.95 -19.54 0.79
N PHE A 845 12.05 -19.30 2.10
CA PHE A 845 11.67 -18.05 2.75
C PHE A 845 12.70 -16.92 2.59
N LYS A 846 13.87 -17.18 1.98
CA LYS A 846 15.00 -16.24 1.87
C LYS A 846 15.56 -15.79 3.22
N SER A 847 15.55 -16.70 4.21
CA SER A 847 16.27 -16.47 5.47
C SER A 847 17.79 -16.45 5.20
N PRO A 848 18.57 -15.65 5.94
CA PRO A 848 19.96 -15.94 6.25
C PRO A 848 20.19 -17.42 6.54
N LEU A 849 21.23 -18.01 5.95
CA LEU A 849 21.64 -19.39 6.20
C LEU A 849 22.96 -19.40 6.97
N LEU A 850 22.87 -19.22 8.29
CA LEU A 850 24.00 -19.32 9.19
C LEU A 850 24.07 -20.74 9.77
N MET A 851 25.10 -21.50 9.39
CA MET A 851 25.45 -22.80 9.97
C MET A 851 25.95 -22.62 11.41
N THR A 852 25.83 -23.63 12.28
CA THR A 852 26.34 -23.52 13.67
C THR A 852 27.12 -24.73 14.14
N ASN A 853 27.44 -25.67 13.26
CA ASN A 853 28.02 -26.97 13.60
C ASN A 853 29.46 -26.86 14.13
N VAL A 854 29.90 -27.89 14.85
CA VAL A 854 31.32 -28.18 15.08
C VAL A 854 31.95 -28.61 13.75
N MET A 855 32.44 -27.65 12.96
CA MET A 855 32.93 -27.91 11.59
C MET A 855 34.03 -28.98 11.49
N THR A 856 34.82 -29.18 12.55
CA THR A 856 35.85 -30.22 12.63
C THR A 856 35.28 -31.64 12.72
N ASP A 857 34.01 -31.79 13.11
CA ASP A 857 33.33 -33.07 13.38
C ASP A 857 31.99 -33.18 12.63
N ILE A 858 31.91 -32.56 11.45
CA ILE A 858 30.74 -32.60 10.57
C ILE A 858 30.56 -33.97 9.92
N ASP A 859 29.35 -34.51 9.95
CA ASP A 859 29.01 -35.81 9.36
C ASP A 859 28.54 -35.71 7.89
N ALA A 860 28.47 -36.87 7.23
CA ALA A 860 28.10 -36.97 5.82
C ALA A 860 26.66 -36.50 5.51
N PRO A 861 25.62 -36.92 6.27
CA PRO A 861 24.28 -36.34 6.18
C PRO A 861 24.28 -34.81 6.25
N THR A 862 24.90 -34.20 7.26
CA THR A 862 24.94 -32.74 7.45
C THR A 862 25.61 -32.03 6.28
N LEU A 863 26.78 -32.53 5.83
CA LEU A 863 27.48 -31.99 4.67
C LEU A 863 26.57 -32.01 3.42
N SER A 864 25.90 -33.14 3.16
CA SER A 864 25.04 -33.31 1.97
C SER A 864 23.80 -32.39 1.96
N ILE A 865 23.31 -31.98 3.13
CA ILE A 865 22.18 -31.04 3.26
C ILE A 865 22.68 -29.60 3.05
N LEU A 866 23.72 -29.20 3.78
CA LEU A 866 24.24 -27.82 3.75
C LEU A 866 24.93 -27.47 2.42
N GLN A 867 25.43 -28.46 1.67
CA GLN A 867 26.09 -28.23 0.39
C GLN A 867 25.19 -28.37 -0.85
N ASN A 868 23.88 -28.63 -0.72
CA ASN A 868 23.02 -28.84 -1.90
C ASN A 868 22.89 -27.56 -2.76
N PRO A 869 23.49 -27.51 -3.96
CA PRO A 869 23.56 -26.28 -4.76
C PRO A 869 22.22 -25.91 -5.40
N ALA A 870 21.29 -26.86 -5.59
CA ALA A 870 19.95 -26.59 -6.07
C ALA A 870 19.12 -25.81 -5.04
N VAL A 871 19.30 -26.13 -3.75
CA VAL A 871 18.62 -25.46 -2.63
C VAL A 871 19.22 -24.09 -2.37
N LEU A 872 20.55 -23.97 -2.45
CA LEU A 872 21.24 -22.68 -2.38
C LEU A 872 20.85 -21.76 -3.56
N ALA A 873 20.62 -22.30 -4.76
CA ALA A 873 20.09 -21.55 -5.89
C ALA A 873 18.66 -21.00 -5.66
N ILE A 874 17.86 -21.62 -4.77
CA ILE A 874 16.60 -21.03 -4.31
C ILE A 874 16.87 -19.90 -3.31
N SER A 875 17.72 -20.12 -2.29
CA SER A 875 18.08 -19.08 -1.31
C SER A 875 18.61 -17.80 -1.98
N GLN A 876 19.46 -17.97 -3.00
CA GLN A 876 20.23 -16.90 -3.64
C GLN A 876 19.60 -16.39 -4.96
N ASP A 877 18.34 -16.72 -5.26
CA ASP A 877 17.67 -16.28 -6.50
C ASP A 877 17.51 -14.74 -6.56
N PRO A 878 17.94 -14.07 -7.66
CA PRO A 878 17.90 -12.60 -7.80
C PRO A 878 16.52 -11.94 -7.71
N ALA A 879 15.43 -12.67 -7.92
CA ALA A 879 14.09 -12.14 -7.75
C ALA A 879 13.78 -11.82 -6.29
N GLY A 880 14.50 -12.46 -5.34
CA GLY A 880 14.41 -12.17 -3.91
C GLY A 880 13.05 -12.45 -3.26
N SER A 881 12.12 -13.11 -3.96
CA SER A 881 10.77 -13.38 -3.46
C SER A 881 10.77 -14.58 -2.52
N SER A 882 10.51 -14.34 -1.23
CA SER A 882 10.07 -15.38 -0.30
C SER A 882 8.80 -16.09 -0.81
N VAL A 883 8.58 -17.33 -0.39
CA VAL A 883 7.37 -18.10 -0.74
C VAL A 883 6.15 -17.71 0.12
N SER A 884 4.99 -17.54 -0.51
CA SER A 884 3.70 -17.37 0.16
C SER A 884 3.12 -18.73 0.57
N ARG A 885 2.50 -18.82 1.76
CA ARG A 885 1.72 -20.01 2.15
C ARG A 885 0.35 -19.97 1.49
N ILE A 886 0.10 -20.85 0.53
CA ILE A 886 -1.15 -20.95 -0.23
C ILE A 886 -2.29 -21.50 0.65
N TRP A 887 -2.04 -22.62 1.32
CA TRP A 887 -3.00 -23.26 2.24
C TRP A 887 -2.29 -24.04 3.35
N ARG A 888 -3.04 -24.29 4.43
CA ARG A 888 -2.73 -25.29 5.48
C ARG A 888 -3.93 -26.22 5.64
N ASP A 889 -3.67 -27.52 5.79
CA ASP A 889 -4.67 -28.57 5.99
C ASP A 889 -4.14 -29.54 7.06
N GLY A 890 -4.60 -29.38 8.30
CA GLY A 890 -3.89 -29.94 9.47
C GLY A 890 -2.44 -29.42 9.51
N GLU A 891 -1.48 -30.34 9.63
CA GLU A 891 -0.04 -30.04 9.59
C GLU A 891 0.56 -30.09 8.17
N MET A 892 -0.24 -30.38 7.14
CA MET A 892 0.20 -30.27 5.74
C MET A 892 0.13 -28.82 5.27
N GLN A 893 1.18 -28.33 4.61
CA GLN A 893 1.24 -26.95 4.11
C GLN A 893 1.74 -26.90 2.65
N LEU A 894 1.13 -26.04 1.84
CA LEU A 894 1.65 -25.67 0.51
C LEU A 894 2.19 -24.25 0.54
N PHE A 895 3.42 -24.07 0.06
CA PHE A 895 4.00 -22.77 -0.25
C PHE A 895 4.37 -22.68 -1.73
N SER A 896 4.31 -21.47 -2.31
CA SER A 896 4.86 -21.21 -3.64
C SER A 896 5.37 -19.77 -3.76
N GLY A 897 6.32 -19.56 -4.67
CA GLY A 897 6.87 -18.25 -5.00
C GLY A 897 7.56 -18.29 -6.36
N SER A 898 7.73 -17.13 -6.98
CA SER A 898 8.38 -17.01 -8.29
C SER A 898 9.90 -16.90 -8.18
N LEU A 899 10.58 -17.36 -9.23
CA LEU A 899 12.03 -17.36 -9.37
C LEU A 899 12.46 -16.57 -10.62
N THR A 900 13.73 -16.23 -10.69
CA THR A 900 14.32 -15.56 -11.86
C THR A 900 14.19 -16.45 -13.10
N GLY A 901 13.87 -15.84 -14.25
CA GLY A 901 13.57 -16.54 -15.50
C GLY A 901 12.13 -17.01 -15.67
N GLY A 902 11.26 -16.80 -14.67
CA GLY A 902 9.84 -17.19 -14.75
C GLY A 902 9.55 -18.64 -14.34
N ASP A 903 10.52 -19.30 -13.70
CA ASP A 903 10.28 -20.53 -12.95
C ASP A 903 9.46 -20.25 -11.68
N GLN A 904 8.89 -21.31 -11.11
CA GLN A 904 8.17 -21.27 -9.84
C GLN A 904 8.77 -22.28 -8.86
N VAL A 905 9.02 -21.88 -7.61
CA VAL A 905 9.29 -22.83 -6.51
C VAL A 905 7.97 -23.26 -5.88
N VAL A 906 7.86 -24.55 -5.55
CA VAL A 906 6.72 -25.17 -4.89
C VAL A 906 7.22 -26.02 -3.73
N VAL A 907 6.64 -25.83 -2.55
CA VAL A 907 7.02 -26.53 -1.33
C VAL A 907 5.81 -27.27 -0.78
N LEU A 908 5.85 -28.60 -0.80
CA LEU A 908 4.85 -29.46 -0.15
C LEU A 908 5.46 -29.96 1.16
N LEU A 909 5.01 -29.39 2.29
CA LEU A 909 5.48 -29.73 3.63
C LEU A 909 4.49 -30.67 4.31
N ASN A 910 4.99 -31.79 4.82
CA ASN A 910 4.18 -32.77 5.54
C ASN A 910 4.55 -32.79 7.02
N GLY A 911 3.86 -31.99 7.85
CA GLY A 911 4.05 -32.02 9.29
C GLY A 911 3.44 -33.24 10.01
N GLU A 912 2.79 -34.17 9.31
CA GLU A 912 2.38 -35.45 9.92
C GLU A 912 3.56 -36.43 10.02
N SER A 913 3.55 -37.31 11.02
CA SER A 913 4.60 -38.32 11.27
C SER A 913 4.59 -39.53 10.31
N LYS A 914 3.90 -39.45 9.16
CA LYS A 914 3.78 -40.54 8.17
C LYS A 914 3.93 -40.03 6.74
N THR A 915 4.64 -40.79 5.92
CA THR A 915 4.77 -40.56 4.48
C THR A 915 3.41 -40.56 3.78
N ARG A 916 3.15 -39.57 2.94
CA ARG A 916 1.85 -39.34 2.29
C ARG A 916 2.02 -38.80 0.86
N GLU A 917 1.12 -39.16 -0.06
CA GLU A 917 1.03 -38.44 -1.35
C GLU A 917 0.41 -37.06 -1.12
N MET A 918 1.16 -36.00 -1.37
CA MET A 918 0.68 -34.62 -1.38
C MET A 918 0.51 -34.13 -2.82
N SER A 919 -0.44 -33.22 -3.03
CA SER A 919 -0.69 -32.66 -4.36
C SER A 919 -1.18 -31.21 -4.36
N ALA A 920 -0.82 -30.49 -5.42
CA ALA A 920 -1.21 -29.10 -5.66
C ALA A 920 -1.56 -28.90 -7.14
N THR A 921 -2.72 -28.35 -7.43
CA THR A 921 -3.09 -27.98 -8.80
C THR A 921 -2.24 -26.80 -9.27
N LEU A 922 -2.09 -26.62 -10.59
CA LEU A 922 -1.48 -25.37 -11.11
C LEU A 922 -2.26 -24.12 -10.63
N GLN A 923 -3.56 -24.25 -10.36
CA GLN A 923 -4.39 -23.18 -9.79
C GLN A 923 -4.08 -22.89 -8.31
N ASP A 924 -3.72 -23.90 -7.51
CA ASP A 924 -3.18 -23.68 -6.16
C ASP A 924 -1.82 -22.95 -6.25
N ILE A 925 -0.94 -23.42 -7.15
CA ILE A 925 0.44 -22.94 -7.27
C ILE A 925 0.50 -21.48 -7.76
N PHE A 926 -0.29 -21.14 -8.77
CA PHE A 926 -0.33 -19.80 -9.38
C PHE A 926 -1.51 -18.95 -8.88
N TRP A 927 -1.98 -19.23 -7.66
CA TRP A 927 -3.08 -18.53 -6.96
C TRP A 927 -2.96 -17.00 -7.00
N GLU A 928 -1.78 -16.46 -6.69
CA GLU A 928 -1.54 -15.00 -6.66
C GLU A 928 -1.45 -14.37 -8.07
N SER A 929 -1.22 -15.19 -9.11
CA SER A 929 -1.11 -14.74 -10.50
C SER A 929 -2.44 -14.59 -11.25
N GLY A 930 -3.58 -14.97 -10.63
CA GLY A 930 -4.89 -14.80 -11.25
C GLY A 930 -6.03 -15.56 -10.58
N VAL A 931 -7.10 -14.83 -10.25
CA VAL A 931 -8.29 -15.36 -9.57
C VAL A 931 -8.87 -16.60 -10.28
N ALA A 932 -9.29 -17.60 -9.50
CA ALA A 932 -9.99 -18.80 -9.99
C ALA A 932 -9.32 -19.52 -11.18
N GLY A 933 -7.98 -19.56 -11.24
CA GLY A 933 -7.24 -20.27 -12.30
C GLY A 933 -7.11 -19.51 -13.63
N THR A 934 -7.43 -18.21 -13.64
CA THR A 934 -7.25 -17.32 -14.81
C THR A 934 -5.79 -16.98 -15.12
N ALA A 935 -4.86 -17.24 -14.19
CA ALA A 935 -3.43 -17.04 -14.38
C ALA A 935 -2.91 -17.71 -15.66
N ARG A 936 -2.11 -17.00 -16.46
CA ARG A 936 -1.56 -17.50 -17.74
C ARG A 936 -0.79 -18.80 -17.56
N GLN A 937 -0.07 -18.90 -16.45
CA GLN A 937 0.73 -20.05 -16.03
C GLN A 937 -0.10 -21.33 -15.88
N VAL A 938 -1.36 -21.23 -15.46
CA VAL A 938 -2.28 -22.37 -15.34
C VAL A 938 -2.63 -22.97 -16.70
N GLN A 939 -2.53 -22.17 -17.77
CA GLN A 939 -2.79 -22.63 -19.14
C GLN A 939 -1.54 -23.22 -19.83
N GLN A 940 -0.38 -23.21 -19.18
CA GLN A 940 0.89 -23.72 -19.70
C GLN A 940 1.20 -25.13 -19.20
N ALA A 941 2.06 -25.86 -19.91
CA ALA A 941 2.63 -27.12 -19.46
C ALA A 941 3.99 -26.90 -18.80
N TRP A 942 4.23 -27.58 -17.68
CA TRP A 942 5.39 -27.39 -16.79
C TRP A 942 6.15 -28.70 -16.60
N ASP A 943 7.47 -28.64 -16.66
CA ASP A 943 8.33 -29.71 -16.18
C ASP A 943 8.61 -29.51 -14.68
N VAL A 944 8.52 -30.58 -13.91
CA VAL A 944 8.67 -30.57 -12.45
C VAL A 944 9.99 -31.24 -12.09
N TYR A 945 10.86 -30.47 -11.44
CA TYR A 945 12.14 -30.91 -10.94
C TYR A 945 12.11 -31.01 -9.41
N ASP A 946 12.74 -32.04 -8.88
CA ASP A 946 13.00 -32.24 -7.45
C ASP A 946 14.42 -31.80 -7.14
N LEU A 947 14.57 -30.88 -6.18
CA LEU A 947 15.85 -30.28 -5.82
C LEU A 947 16.68 -31.12 -4.83
N TRP A 948 16.11 -32.19 -4.27
CA TRP A 948 16.78 -33.16 -3.40
C TRP A 948 17.07 -34.49 -4.10
N ALA A 949 16.45 -34.78 -5.25
CA ALA A 949 16.69 -36.00 -6.03
C ALA A 949 18.15 -36.20 -6.49
N ASN A 950 18.99 -35.16 -6.47
CA ASN A 950 20.44 -35.23 -6.73
C ASN A 950 21.30 -34.91 -5.48
N ARG A 951 20.77 -35.13 -4.27
CA ARG A 951 21.52 -34.97 -3.00
C ARG A 951 22.80 -35.81 -3.04
N MET A 952 23.90 -35.22 -2.56
CA MET A 952 25.19 -35.89 -2.43
C MET A 952 25.05 -37.14 -1.54
N ASP A 953 25.55 -38.28 -2.00
CA ASP A 953 25.49 -39.53 -1.24
C ASP A 953 26.50 -39.55 -0.07
N ASN A 954 26.22 -40.38 0.93
CA ASN A 954 27.04 -40.45 2.14
C ASN A 954 28.48 -40.96 1.89
N ALA A 955 28.77 -41.72 0.84
CA ALA A 955 30.14 -42.14 0.53
C ALA A 955 30.93 -40.99 -0.10
N THR A 956 30.34 -40.24 -1.03
CA THR A 956 30.92 -39.01 -1.59
C THR A 956 31.13 -37.96 -0.50
N ALA A 957 30.16 -37.73 0.37
CA ALA A 957 30.28 -36.78 1.48
C ALA A 957 31.40 -37.19 2.46
N ASN A 958 31.49 -38.47 2.84
CA ASN A 958 32.60 -38.98 3.65
C ASN A 958 33.96 -38.84 2.93
N ALA A 959 34.03 -38.98 1.61
CA ALA A 959 35.27 -38.76 0.87
C ALA A 959 35.70 -37.27 0.90
N ILE A 960 34.75 -36.32 0.88
CA ILE A 960 35.06 -34.89 1.04
C ILE A 960 35.53 -34.60 2.48
N ILE A 961 34.85 -35.13 3.49
CA ILE A 961 35.21 -34.97 4.92
C ILE A 961 36.63 -35.47 5.20
N ASN A 962 37.00 -36.61 4.62
CA ASN A 962 38.31 -37.25 4.77
C ASN A 962 39.40 -36.72 3.79
N GLY A 963 39.08 -35.78 2.90
CA GLY A 963 40.03 -35.23 1.93
C GLY A 963 40.46 -36.19 0.82
N THR A 964 39.64 -37.20 0.51
CA THR A 964 39.92 -38.25 -0.50
C THR A 964 39.01 -38.18 -1.73
N ALA A 965 38.07 -37.23 -1.79
CA ALA A 965 37.21 -37.01 -2.96
C ALA A 965 37.96 -36.42 -4.16
N THR A 966 37.49 -36.75 -5.36
CA THR A 966 37.93 -36.16 -6.64
C THR A 966 37.08 -34.94 -7.01
N ASP A 967 37.67 -33.95 -7.69
CA ASP A 967 36.98 -32.70 -8.11
C ASP A 967 35.69 -32.94 -8.91
N SER A 968 35.61 -34.05 -9.64
CA SER A 968 34.42 -34.49 -10.40
C SER A 968 33.16 -34.66 -9.55
N ASN A 969 33.29 -34.89 -8.24
CA ASN A 969 32.19 -35.28 -7.35
C ASN A 969 31.66 -34.10 -6.52
N ARG A 970 32.18 -32.88 -6.75
CA ARG A 970 31.87 -31.65 -6.02
C ARG A 970 31.29 -30.61 -6.96
N PHE A 971 30.26 -29.89 -6.51
CA PHE A 971 29.83 -28.69 -7.21
C PHE A 971 30.84 -27.56 -7.00
N ASN A 972 31.60 -27.23 -8.04
CA ASN A 972 32.59 -26.16 -7.99
C ASN A 972 32.02 -24.88 -8.62
N ALA A 973 31.41 -24.03 -7.80
CA ALA A 973 30.89 -22.74 -8.24
C ALA A 973 32.01 -21.76 -8.63
N THR A 974 33.19 -21.81 -7.99
CA THR A 974 34.34 -20.96 -8.28
C THR A 974 34.89 -21.20 -9.70
N ALA A 975 34.95 -22.45 -10.15
CA ALA A 975 35.26 -22.82 -11.55
C ALA A 975 34.21 -22.33 -12.57
N ARG A 976 33.02 -21.93 -12.10
CA ARG A 976 31.91 -21.35 -12.87
C ARG A 976 31.76 -19.83 -12.64
N GLY A 977 32.78 -19.14 -12.09
CA GLY A 977 32.77 -17.70 -11.83
C GLY A 977 32.39 -17.27 -10.40
N GLY A 978 32.21 -18.22 -9.49
CA GLY A 978 31.88 -18.00 -8.07
C GLY A 978 30.37 -17.95 -7.79
N ALA A 979 29.96 -18.34 -6.58
CA ALA A 979 28.55 -18.46 -6.17
C ALA A 979 27.66 -17.27 -6.59
N LYS A 980 28.12 -16.03 -6.38
CA LYS A 980 27.36 -14.80 -6.70
C LYS A 980 27.15 -14.59 -8.21
N HIS A 981 27.99 -15.14 -9.07
CA HIS A 981 27.78 -15.15 -10.52
C HIS A 981 26.88 -16.32 -10.94
N VAL A 982 27.11 -17.50 -10.35
CA VAL A 982 26.40 -18.75 -10.64
C VAL A 982 24.92 -18.67 -10.29
N TYR A 983 24.58 -18.24 -9.06
CA TYR A 983 23.18 -18.13 -8.63
C TYR A 983 22.47 -16.90 -9.20
N ALA A 984 23.21 -15.93 -9.76
CA ALA A 984 22.62 -14.77 -10.43
C ALA A 984 22.11 -15.07 -11.85
N GLN A 985 22.36 -16.27 -12.38
CA GLN A 985 21.89 -16.71 -13.70
C GLN A 985 20.64 -17.57 -13.57
N VAL A 986 19.79 -17.53 -14.60
CA VAL A 986 18.73 -18.54 -14.79
C VAL A 986 19.42 -19.86 -15.13
N PRO A 987 19.33 -20.92 -14.31
CA PRO A 987 19.99 -22.17 -14.64
C PRO A 987 19.35 -22.80 -15.88
N ALA A 988 20.16 -23.37 -16.78
CA ALA A 988 19.66 -24.10 -17.94
C ALA A 988 18.95 -25.40 -17.51
N SER A 989 17.91 -25.81 -18.23
CA SER A 989 17.11 -27.02 -17.92
C SER A 989 17.91 -28.34 -17.81
N THR A 990 19.14 -28.35 -18.34
CA THR A 990 20.09 -29.47 -18.35
C THR A 990 21.05 -29.48 -17.15
N ASP A 991 21.18 -28.40 -16.38
CA ASP A 991 22.14 -28.33 -15.27
C ASP A 991 21.61 -28.99 -13.99
N LYS A 992 21.84 -30.31 -13.91
CA LYS A 992 21.40 -31.18 -12.81
C LYS A 992 21.82 -30.72 -11.41
N TRP A 993 22.83 -29.86 -11.28
CA TRP A 993 23.26 -29.32 -10.00
C TRP A 993 22.36 -28.18 -9.50
N LEU A 994 21.89 -27.30 -10.39
CA LEU A 994 21.10 -26.12 -10.03
C LEU A 994 19.59 -26.30 -10.27
N MET A 995 19.21 -27.20 -11.18
CA MET A 995 17.83 -27.57 -11.44
C MET A 995 17.38 -28.80 -10.64
N GLY A 996 18.27 -29.57 -10.02
CA GLY A 996 17.95 -30.89 -9.49
C GLY A 996 17.64 -31.90 -10.60
N SER A 997 16.71 -32.83 -10.37
CA SER A 997 16.31 -33.85 -11.36
C SER A 997 14.83 -33.75 -11.72
N LYS A 998 14.53 -33.80 -13.02
CA LYS A 998 13.16 -33.79 -13.56
C LYS A 998 12.42 -35.09 -13.20
N VAL A 999 11.52 -35.02 -12.24
CA VAL A 999 10.75 -36.17 -11.72
C VAL A 999 9.40 -36.36 -12.41
N SER A 1000 8.78 -35.29 -12.91
CA SER A 1000 7.49 -35.40 -13.62
C SER A 1000 7.24 -34.23 -14.57
N SER A 1001 6.04 -34.16 -15.14
CA SER A 1001 5.59 -33.03 -15.95
C SER A 1001 4.07 -32.90 -15.89
N VAL A 1002 3.60 -31.66 -15.81
CA VAL A 1002 2.20 -31.32 -15.59
C VAL A 1002 1.69 -30.54 -16.79
N GLN A 1003 0.56 -30.99 -17.37
CA GLN A 1003 -0.08 -30.30 -18.48
C GLN A 1003 -0.87 -29.07 -18.00
N SER A 1004 -1.32 -28.25 -18.94
CA SER A 1004 -2.30 -27.17 -18.69
C SER A 1004 -3.43 -27.63 -17.76
N ARG A 1005 -3.72 -26.84 -16.72
CA ARG A 1005 -4.69 -27.10 -15.64
C ARG A 1005 -4.46 -28.38 -14.81
N GLY A 1006 -3.29 -29.01 -14.93
CA GLY A 1006 -2.96 -30.24 -14.21
C GLY A 1006 -2.58 -30.05 -12.74
N THR A 1007 -2.06 -31.14 -12.16
CA THR A 1007 -1.73 -31.26 -10.73
C THR A 1007 -0.30 -31.77 -10.55
N VAL A 1008 0.51 -31.06 -9.76
CA VAL A 1008 1.80 -31.52 -9.24
C VAL A 1008 1.53 -32.51 -8.10
N LYS A 1009 2.26 -33.62 -8.07
CA LYS A 1009 2.20 -34.65 -7.02
C LYS A 1009 3.59 -34.99 -6.52
N ALA A 1010 3.72 -35.29 -5.23
CA ALA A 1010 4.92 -35.84 -4.62
C ALA A 1010 4.56 -36.80 -3.47
N SER A 1011 5.39 -37.81 -3.24
CA SER A 1011 5.33 -38.62 -2.01
C SER A 1011 6.24 -37.97 -0.98
N VAL A 1012 5.67 -37.32 0.04
CA VAL A 1012 6.41 -36.55 1.03
C VAL A 1012 6.59 -37.40 2.31
N PRO A 1013 7.83 -37.58 2.82
CA PRO A 1013 8.10 -38.28 4.08
C PRO A 1013 7.39 -37.67 5.30
N GLY A 1014 7.32 -38.42 6.40
CA GLY A 1014 6.80 -37.89 7.66
C GLY A 1014 7.74 -36.83 8.24
N HIS A 1015 7.20 -35.66 8.62
CA HIS A 1015 7.95 -34.43 8.95
C HIS A 1015 8.86 -33.91 7.82
N GLY A 1016 8.74 -34.46 6.60
CA GLY A 1016 9.58 -34.14 5.44
C GLY A 1016 8.97 -33.10 4.50
N VAL A 1017 9.68 -32.86 3.39
CA VAL A 1017 9.29 -31.88 2.37
C VAL A 1017 9.53 -32.42 0.96
N ALA A 1018 8.70 -32.04 0.00
CA ALA A 1018 9.09 -32.02 -1.41
C ALA A 1018 9.32 -30.56 -1.84
N LEU A 1019 10.59 -30.21 -2.06
CA LEU A 1019 11.03 -28.92 -2.59
C LEU A 1019 11.20 -29.05 -4.11
N LEU A 1020 10.28 -28.43 -4.85
CA LEU A 1020 10.14 -28.59 -6.29
C LEU A 1020 10.38 -27.29 -7.04
N ARG A 1021 10.99 -27.38 -8.22
CA ARG A 1021 11.15 -26.28 -9.18
C ARG A 1021 10.38 -26.60 -10.45
N LEU A 1022 9.52 -25.68 -10.88
CA LEU A 1022 8.69 -25.79 -12.06
C LEU A 1022 9.26 -24.88 -13.17
N ARG A 1023 9.54 -25.45 -14.35
CA ARG A 1023 9.89 -24.69 -15.57
C ARG A 1023 8.84 -24.86 -16.66
N ALA A 1024 8.41 -23.77 -17.30
CA ALA A 1024 7.45 -23.81 -18.39
C ALA A 1024 8.08 -24.36 -19.68
N ARG A 1025 7.46 -25.38 -20.29
CA ARG A 1025 7.97 -26.08 -21.49
C ARG A 1025 8.10 -25.23 -22.76
N ASN A 1026 7.54 -24.01 -22.75
CA ASN A 1026 7.51 -23.11 -23.90
C ASN A 1026 8.53 -21.97 -23.75
N ILE A 1027 9.42 -22.03 -22.77
CA ILE A 1027 10.60 -21.17 -22.63
C ILE A 1027 11.77 -21.97 -23.23
N ASN A 1028 12.34 -21.50 -24.34
CA ASN A 1028 13.67 -21.96 -24.75
C ASN A 1028 14.67 -21.55 -23.67
N ASP A 1029 15.69 -22.37 -23.38
CA ASP A 1029 16.84 -21.97 -22.53
C ASP A 1029 17.76 -20.92 -23.21
N GLU A 1030 17.19 -20.07 -24.09
CA GLU A 1030 17.86 -19.00 -24.86
C GLU A 1030 17.35 -17.62 -24.38
N LEU A 1031 17.78 -17.21 -23.18
CA LEU A 1031 17.55 -15.87 -22.60
C LEU A 1031 18.82 -15.34 -21.91
#